data_AF-A0A927SDS5-F1
#
_entry.id   AF-A0A927SDS5-F1
#
_cell.length_a   1.000
_cell.length_b   1.000
_cell.length_c   1.000
_cell.angle_alpha   90.00
_cell.angle_beta   90.00
_cell.angle_gamma   90.00
#
_symmetry.space_group_name_H-M   'P 1'
#
loop_
_entity.id
_entity.type
_entity.pdbx_description
1 polymer ?
#
loop_
_entity_poly.entity_id
_entity_poly.type
_entity_poly.pdbx_seq_one_letter_code
_entity_poly.pdbx_strand_id
1 'polypeptide(L)'
;MSEVWTQLLKNVDQGLTKALTLERVTVSRSTGGMRAFFASSRVLTEREIKTVERAMRAGFPGQVMDVSVRYPALRAEVFSDINSFKNVILRKITKESPGSMPYLTWNAGDWRMDENVVRISVSAKEGVDFLRLRGVDKMIEREMKELFDIEAKTAFEMVGDEAKRIQRIEEKRREEDIRLAQAVIESQSANTTEEDTMPEGVIKGQEFSDPIISMKELTEDAGRVCLMGEVVNMEMRDTKNTNTKILTFTMTDYDGSVSCKSFLQPKRGKTGVSLEKQIEGAREYVKEGKWLKVRGEYKYDEFNHAYMLFADDIVSAKKPVRKDNAKEKRVELHLHTQMSAMDACASPTDLIKQAAAWGHTAIAITDHGVVQAYPEAFGAAKKAGIKLIPGCEGYLIEDSPEIVQYADDRSMKDITYVVLDVETTGLNTGKDKITEIGAVKIKNGVEVEEYSQLINPECAIPDKVTEITGINAAMLRDQPTIEQVIHGFAAFCEGAVLVAHNASFDMAFFRRAFRDASIPFNFPILDTLALSRNYYRQLKSHKLGQICKALGVNLTNAHRAVHDARATGEVLVKTLESMQADKPFAHLSDLNSYFGTDAGGESRHIILLATSREGMTNLNRMVSEAHLKYFHRTPRMPRSLIAKNRKDILVGSACEAGELYRAVLAGKSEKELDEIASFYDYLEIQPLGNNEFMIREGLVPDEEALKDINRHIVEIGRRLNKPVVATGDVHFKDPKDAIYRAILMATKGFEDADQQAPLYFRTTDDMLKEFEYLGKEEAYNVVIKAPNEIADKVEHIKDLFMKAPDGGDTFQPLWEDAEQNLRDMCEKKARDIFGDPLPELVRKRLDKELGSICGYGFSTLYMIAVKLVAKSLSDGYIVGSRGSVGSSFVAKLAGITEVDALPPYTHAPNASTTNLTYP
;
A
#
# COMPACT_ATOMS: atom_id res chain seq x y z
N MET A 1 -27.49 -31.84 -36.23
CA MET A 1 -27.03 -31.78 -34.82
C MET A 1 -28.14 -32.04 -33.81
N SER A 2 -29.40 -31.63 -34.05
CA SER A 2 -30.53 -31.90 -33.14
C SER A 2 -30.73 -33.40 -32.86
N GLU A 3 -30.65 -34.27 -33.87
CA GLU A 3 -30.84 -35.71 -33.66
C GLU A 3 -29.68 -36.40 -32.93
N VAL A 4 -28.45 -35.87 -33.05
CA VAL A 4 -27.23 -36.46 -32.48
C VAL A 4 -27.15 -36.23 -30.97
N TRP A 5 -27.48 -35.03 -30.47
CA TRP A 5 -27.48 -34.78 -29.02
C TRP A 5 -28.63 -35.53 -28.32
N THR A 6 -29.79 -35.67 -28.98
CA THR A 6 -30.92 -36.44 -28.42
C THR A 6 -30.51 -37.89 -28.20
N GLN A 7 -29.74 -38.50 -29.11
CA GLN A 7 -29.20 -39.85 -28.92
C GLN A 7 -28.19 -39.94 -27.77
N LEU A 8 -27.33 -38.93 -27.58
CA LEU A 8 -26.36 -38.88 -26.47
C LEU A 8 -27.03 -38.86 -25.09
N LEU A 9 -28.17 -38.16 -24.94
CA LEU A 9 -28.90 -38.08 -23.65
C LEU A 9 -29.95 -39.19 -23.46
N LYS A 10 -30.47 -39.78 -24.54
CA LYS A 10 -31.49 -40.84 -24.48
C LYS A 10 -31.02 -42.10 -23.74
N ASN A 11 -29.71 -42.35 -23.73
CA ASN A 11 -29.06 -43.45 -23.02
C ASN A 11 -28.68 -43.11 -21.56
N VAL A 12 -28.85 -41.86 -21.14
CA VAL A 12 -28.43 -41.34 -19.83
C VAL A 12 -29.64 -41.02 -18.95
N ASP A 13 -30.63 -40.30 -19.49
CA ASP A 13 -31.86 -39.93 -18.78
C ASP A 13 -32.98 -39.54 -19.76
N GLN A 14 -34.03 -40.36 -19.84
CA GLN A 14 -35.18 -40.11 -20.72
C GLN A 14 -36.05 -38.93 -20.27
N GLY A 15 -36.03 -38.58 -18.98
CA GLY A 15 -36.75 -37.42 -18.43
C GLY A 15 -36.07 -36.10 -18.82
N LEU A 16 -34.74 -36.06 -18.85
CA LEU A 16 -33.99 -34.89 -19.32
C LEU A 16 -34.14 -34.64 -20.82
N THR A 17 -34.14 -35.72 -21.61
CA THR A 17 -34.28 -35.64 -23.07
C THR A 17 -35.63 -35.02 -23.50
N LYS A 18 -36.67 -35.16 -22.67
CA LYS A 18 -38.00 -34.54 -22.91
C LYS A 18 -38.09 -33.09 -22.45
N ALA A 19 -37.26 -32.69 -21.49
CA ALA A 19 -37.28 -31.36 -20.91
C ALA A 19 -36.39 -30.37 -21.67
N LEU A 20 -35.32 -30.85 -22.33
CA LEU A 20 -34.31 -30.02 -22.99
C LEU A 20 -34.52 -29.96 -24.50
N THR A 21 -34.20 -28.81 -25.08
CA THR A 21 -34.11 -28.57 -26.52
C THR A 21 -32.81 -27.85 -26.80
N LEU A 22 -31.93 -28.42 -27.64
CA LEU A 22 -30.72 -27.73 -28.08
C LEU A 22 -31.10 -26.58 -29.03
N GLU A 23 -30.83 -25.34 -28.62
CA GLU A 23 -31.08 -24.14 -29.44
C GLU A 23 -29.97 -23.94 -30.48
N ARG A 24 -28.70 -23.97 -30.04
CA ARG A 24 -27.54 -23.76 -30.91
C ARG A 24 -26.25 -24.26 -30.28
N VAL A 25 -25.21 -24.43 -31.10
CA VAL A 25 -23.84 -24.70 -30.67
C VAL A 25 -22.92 -23.71 -31.35
N THR A 26 -22.03 -23.08 -30.59
CA THR A 26 -20.99 -22.19 -31.13
C THR A 26 -19.62 -22.81 -30.94
N VAL A 27 -18.73 -22.63 -31.92
CA VAL A 27 -17.35 -23.12 -31.88
C VAL A 27 -16.41 -21.93 -32.05
N SER A 28 -15.47 -21.79 -31.13
CA SER A 28 -14.42 -20.78 -31.20
C SER A 28 -13.39 -21.19 -32.25
N ARG A 29 -13.19 -20.35 -33.28
CA ARG A 29 -12.19 -20.61 -34.33
C ARG A 29 -10.74 -20.47 -33.83
N SER A 30 -10.50 -19.71 -32.77
CA SER A 30 -9.15 -19.46 -32.22
C SER A 30 -8.74 -20.49 -31.17
N THR A 31 -9.68 -21.00 -30.38
CA THR A 31 -9.38 -21.91 -29.26
C THR A 31 -9.91 -23.33 -29.46
N GLY A 32 -10.70 -23.58 -30.51
CA GLY A 32 -11.36 -24.87 -30.75
C GLY A 32 -12.51 -25.18 -29.79
N GLY A 33 -12.67 -24.42 -28.71
CA GLY A 33 -13.70 -24.65 -27.69
C GLY A 33 -15.13 -24.56 -28.23
N MET A 34 -15.99 -25.46 -27.76
CA MET A 34 -17.39 -25.57 -28.14
C MET A 34 -18.29 -25.14 -26.97
N ARG A 35 -19.39 -24.45 -27.27
CA ARG A 35 -20.44 -24.11 -26.30
C ARG A 35 -21.80 -24.48 -26.84
N ALA A 36 -22.53 -25.33 -26.10
CA ALA A 36 -23.88 -25.76 -26.43
C ALA A 36 -24.91 -24.97 -25.60
N PHE A 37 -25.94 -24.45 -26.27
CA PHE A 37 -27.01 -23.68 -25.66
C PHE A 37 -28.31 -24.47 -25.74
N PHE A 38 -28.93 -24.71 -24.59
CA PHE A 38 -30.19 -25.43 -24.46
C PHE A 38 -31.29 -24.54 -23.88
N ALA A 39 -32.52 -24.74 -24.34
CA ALA A 39 -33.73 -24.30 -23.66
C ALA A 39 -34.33 -25.48 -22.89
N SER A 40 -34.80 -25.24 -21.68
CA SER A 40 -35.49 -26.25 -20.86
C SER A 40 -36.92 -25.83 -20.54
N SER A 41 -37.84 -26.80 -20.55
CA SER A 41 -39.24 -26.62 -20.16
C SER A 41 -39.47 -26.67 -18.64
N ARG A 42 -38.43 -26.96 -17.85
CA ARG A 42 -38.44 -26.92 -16.38
C ARG A 42 -37.07 -26.55 -15.82
N VAL A 43 -37.03 -26.13 -14.56
CA VAL A 43 -35.75 -25.92 -13.86
C VAL A 43 -35.03 -27.26 -13.71
N LEU A 44 -33.74 -27.28 -14.05
CA LEU A 44 -32.89 -28.45 -13.86
C LEU A 44 -32.11 -28.36 -12.55
N THR A 45 -31.97 -29.49 -11.89
CA THR A 45 -31.08 -29.64 -10.73
C THR A 45 -29.61 -29.59 -11.18
N GLU A 46 -28.70 -29.32 -10.25
CA GLU A 46 -27.27 -29.27 -10.56
C GLU A 46 -26.73 -30.62 -11.05
N ARG A 47 -27.22 -31.71 -10.45
CA ARG A 47 -26.91 -33.07 -10.87
C ARG A 47 -27.32 -33.33 -12.31
N GLU A 48 -28.48 -32.81 -12.72
CA GLU A 48 -28.97 -32.92 -14.09
C GLU A 48 -28.12 -32.09 -15.07
N ILE A 49 -27.76 -30.86 -14.73
CA ILE A 49 -26.87 -30.02 -15.56
C ILE A 49 -25.50 -30.68 -15.75
N LYS A 50 -24.87 -31.16 -14.66
CA LYS A 50 -23.60 -31.91 -14.70
C LYS A 50 -23.72 -33.22 -15.50
N THR A 51 -24.91 -33.80 -15.56
CA THR A 51 -25.17 -35.01 -16.35
C THR A 51 -25.23 -34.68 -17.84
N VAL A 52 -25.83 -33.54 -18.21
CA VAL A 52 -25.81 -33.02 -19.59
C VAL A 52 -24.39 -32.66 -20.02
N GLU A 53 -23.62 -31.96 -19.18
CA GLU A 53 -22.23 -31.63 -19.45
C GLU A 53 -21.37 -32.87 -19.70
N ARG A 54 -21.50 -33.90 -18.85
CA ARG A 54 -20.76 -35.17 -19.02
C ARG A 54 -21.16 -35.90 -20.29
N ALA A 55 -22.45 -35.98 -20.59
CA ALA A 55 -22.93 -36.63 -21.82
C ALA A 55 -22.42 -35.91 -23.08
N MET A 56 -22.40 -34.57 -23.06
CA MET A 56 -21.86 -33.77 -24.17
C MET A 56 -20.34 -33.93 -24.30
N ARG A 57 -19.59 -33.95 -23.20
CA ARG A 57 -18.13 -34.23 -23.24
C ARG A 57 -17.82 -35.63 -23.76
N ALA A 58 -18.61 -36.63 -23.38
CA ALA A 58 -18.44 -38.00 -23.85
C ALA A 58 -18.72 -38.15 -25.36
N GLY A 59 -19.66 -37.38 -25.91
CA GLY A 59 -19.95 -37.34 -27.34
C GLY A 59 -18.91 -36.59 -28.18
N PHE A 60 -18.10 -35.72 -27.56
CA PHE A 60 -17.08 -34.90 -28.22
C PHE A 60 -15.75 -34.93 -27.46
N PRO A 61 -15.08 -36.11 -27.40
CA PRO A 61 -13.83 -36.27 -26.66
C PRO A 61 -12.71 -35.39 -27.25
N GLY A 62 -11.93 -34.74 -26.38
CA GLY A 62 -10.80 -33.90 -26.77
C GLY A 62 -11.12 -32.43 -27.09
N GLN A 63 -12.39 -32.01 -26.98
CA GLN A 63 -12.80 -30.61 -27.14
C GLN A 63 -13.23 -30.00 -25.80
N VAL A 64 -12.88 -28.73 -25.55
CA VAL A 64 -13.37 -28.00 -24.37
C VAL A 64 -14.84 -27.65 -24.61
N MET A 65 -15.75 -28.33 -23.92
CA MET A 65 -17.20 -28.19 -24.08
C MET A 65 -17.83 -27.49 -22.87
N ASP A 66 -18.54 -26.41 -23.12
CA ASP A 66 -19.35 -25.66 -22.15
C ASP A 66 -20.85 -25.78 -22.44
N VAL A 67 -21.68 -25.81 -21.41
CA VAL A 67 -23.13 -25.99 -21.53
C VAL A 67 -23.85 -24.83 -20.86
N SER A 68 -24.71 -24.17 -21.63
CA SER A 68 -25.60 -23.12 -21.14
C SER A 68 -27.04 -23.59 -21.26
N VAL A 69 -27.81 -23.47 -20.18
CA VAL A 69 -29.24 -23.81 -20.14
C VAL A 69 -30.03 -22.57 -19.77
N ARG A 70 -31.03 -22.24 -20.59
CA ARG A 70 -32.00 -21.16 -20.39
C ARG A 70 -33.41 -21.75 -20.24
N TYR A 71 -34.34 -20.98 -19.72
CA TYR A 71 -35.70 -21.37 -19.37
C TYR A 71 -36.76 -20.42 -19.95
N PRO A 72 -36.74 -20.09 -21.27
CA PRO A 72 -37.68 -19.15 -21.86
C PRO A 72 -39.15 -19.59 -21.74
N ALA A 73 -39.41 -20.90 -21.68
CA ALA A 73 -40.75 -21.45 -21.50
C ALA A 73 -41.36 -21.14 -20.12
N LEU A 74 -40.54 -20.86 -19.11
CA LEU A 74 -40.97 -20.57 -17.73
C LEU A 74 -41.20 -19.07 -17.49
N ARG A 75 -41.12 -18.24 -18.55
CA ARG A 75 -41.28 -16.78 -18.45
C ARG A 75 -42.55 -16.39 -17.70
N ALA A 76 -43.70 -16.95 -18.07
CA ALA A 76 -44.98 -16.63 -17.45
C ALA A 76 -45.03 -17.04 -15.97
N GLU A 77 -44.43 -18.18 -15.62
CA GLU A 77 -44.35 -18.68 -14.25
C GLU A 77 -43.47 -17.79 -13.37
N VAL A 78 -42.38 -17.25 -13.92
CA VAL A 78 -41.50 -16.30 -13.22
C VAL A 78 -42.23 -14.99 -12.90
N PHE A 79 -43.10 -14.51 -13.79
CA PHE A 79 -43.94 -13.33 -13.49
C PHE A 79 -44.95 -13.62 -12.37
N SER A 80 -45.47 -14.84 -12.27
CA SER A 80 -46.44 -15.22 -11.23
C SER A 80 -45.80 -15.58 -9.88
N ASP A 81 -44.63 -16.21 -9.89
CA ASP A 81 -43.95 -16.70 -8.69
C ASP A 81 -42.43 -16.79 -8.91
N ILE A 82 -41.75 -15.65 -8.87
CA ILE A 82 -40.29 -15.59 -8.99
C ILE A 82 -39.56 -16.31 -7.84
N ASN A 83 -40.21 -16.50 -6.67
CA ASN A 83 -39.59 -17.18 -5.53
C ASN A 83 -39.26 -18.64 -5.83
N SER A 84 -40.08 -19.33 -6.63
CA SER A 84 -39.79 -20.69 -7.09
C SER A 84 -38.53 -20.80 -7.96
N PHE A 85 -38.07 -19.68 -8.52
CA PHE A 85 -36.91 -19.61 -9.42
C PHE A 85 -35.68 -18.91 -8.81
N LYS A 86 -35.83 -18.27 -7.64
CA LYS A 86 -34.76 -17.46 -7.01
C LYS A 86 -33.45 -18.21 -6.82
N ASN A 87 -33.50 -19.49 -6.44
CA ASN A 87 -32.30 -20.28 -6.20
C ASN A 87 -31.45 -20.49 -7.46
N VAL A 88 -32.06 -20.47 -8.64
CA VAL A 88 -31.34 -20.58 -9.92
C VAL A 88 -30.54 -19.31 -10.20
N ILE A 89 -31.17 -18.16 -9.95
CA ILE A 89 -30.56 -16.83 -10.13
C ILE A 89 -29.46 -16.61 -9.09
N LEU A 90 -29.75 -16.92 -7.82
CA LEU A 90 -28.81 -16.76 -6.70
C LEU A 90 -27.53 -17.56 -6.92
N ARG A 91 -27.61 -18.80 -7.42
CA ARG A 91 -26.42 -19.61 -7.73
C ARG A 91 -25.47 -18.95 -8.73
N LYS A 92 -25.99 -18.16 -9.67
CA LYS A 92 -25.17 -17.42 -10.64
C LYS A 92 -24.51 -16.22 -9.97
N ILE A 93 -25.29 -15.48 -9.18
CA ILE A 93 -24.80 -14.32 -8.43
C ILE A 93 -23.74 -14.73 -7.39
N THR A 94 -23.90 -15.86 -6.70
CA THR A 94 -22.91 -16.35 -5.71
C THR A 94 -21.53 -16.52 -6.33
N LYS A 95 -21.45 -16.97 -7.59
CA LYS A 95 -20.17 -17.19 -8.27
C LYS A 95 -19.42 -15.89 -8.56
N GLU A 96 -20.15 -14.81 -8.85
CA GLU A 96 -19.56 -13.50 -9.18
C GLU A 96 -19.46 -12.56 -7.98
N SER A 97 -20.33 -12.74 -6.99
CA SER A 97 -20.40 -11.89 -5.80
C SER A 97 -20.79 -12.70 -4.55
N PRO A 98 -19.88 -13.55 -4.02
CA PRO A 98 -20.16 -14.38 -2.85
C PRO A 98 -20.62 -13.56 -1.63
N GLY A 99 -20.01 -12.38 -1.41
CA GLY A 99 -20.32 -11.48 -0.30
C GLY A 99 -21.73 -10.89 -0.32
N SER A 100 -22.47 -11.04 -1.42
CA SER A 100 -23.86 -10.59 -1.55
C SER A 100 -24.88 -11.58 -0.99
N MET A 101 -24.47 -12.83 -0.79
CA MET A 101 -25.34 -13.91 -0.32
C MET A 101 -26.02 -13.63 1.01
N PRO A 102 -25.31 -13.16 2.06
CA PRO A 102 -25.94 -12.86 3.35
C PRO A 102 -27.07 -11.84 3.29
N TYR A 103 -27.16 -11.07 2.21
CA TYR A 103 -28.23 -10.07 2.03
C TYR A 103 -29.36 -10.56 1.12
N LEU A 104 -29.10 -11.53 0.23
CA LEU A 104 -30.06 -12.03 -0.76
C LEU A 104 -30.77 -13.33 -0.37
N THR A 105 -30.15 -14.19 0.46
CA THR A 105 -30.74 -15.48 0.89
C THR A 105 -31.30 -15.47 2.30
N TRP A 106 -30.93 -14.47 3.10
CA TRP A 106 -31.03 -14.53 4.55
C TRP A 106 -32.45 -14.26 5.06
N ASN A 107 -33.28 -13.52 4.33
CA ASN A 107 -34.72 -13.44 4.59
C ASN A 107 -35.43 -14.67 4.01
N ALA A 108 -36.68 -14.93 4.45
CA ALA A 108 -37.68 -15.41 3.51
C ALA A 108 -37.90 -14.30 2.49
N GLY A 109 -36.88 -14.05 1.66
CA GLY A 109 -36.79 -12.92 0.75
C GLY A 109 -37.83 -13.22 -0.28
N ASP A 110 -39.01 -12.65 -0.09
CA ASP A 110 -40.00 -12.58 -1.11
C ASP A 110 -39.41 -11.70 -2.18
N TRP A 111 -38.91 -12.38 -3.20
CA TRP A 111 -38.74 -11.77 -4.49
C TRP A 111 -40.15 -11.63 -5.01
N ARG A 112 -40.53 -10.40 -5.36
CA ARG A 112 -41.81 -10.16 -6.02
C ARG A 112 -41.54 -9.51 -7.36
N MET A 113 -42.28 -9.97 -8.35
CA MET A 113 -42.33 -9.31 -9.64
C MET A 113 -43.45 -8.27 -9.59
N ASP A 114 -43.10 -7.01 -9.85
CA ASP A 114 -44.05 -5.91 -9.97
C ASP A 114 -43.85 -5.30 -11.37
N GLU A 115 -44.75 -5.65 -12.30
CA GLU A 115 -44.58 -5.40 -13.73
C GLU A 115 -43.20 -5.88 -14.23
N ASN A 116 -42.30 -4.97 -14.62
CA ASN A 116 -40.94 -5.26 -15.06
C ASN A 116 -39.89 -4.95 -13.98
N VAL A 117 -40.24 -5.01 -12.69
CA VAL A 117 -39.31 -4.77 -11.57
C VAL A 117 -39.28 -5.96 -10.62
N VAL A 118 -38.10 -6.54 -10.45
CA VAL A 118 -37.80 -7.52 -9.40
C VAL A 118 -37.51 -6.77 -8.11
N ARG A 119 -38.47 -6.80 -7.18
CA ARG A 119 -38.31 -6.20 -5.84
C ARG A 119 -37.85 -7.25 -4.84
N ILE A 120 -36.76 -6.96 -4.13
CA ILE A 120 -36.10 -7.88 -3.20
C ILE A 120 -36.05 -7.25 -1.83
N SER A 121 -36.60 -7.95 -0.84
CA SER A 121 -36.61 -7.50 0.55
C SER A 121 -35.26 -7.77 1.25
N VAL A 122 -34.63 -6.72 1.79
CA VAL A 122 -33.33 -6.73 2.47
C VAL A 122 -33.50 -6.26 3.92
N SER A 123 -32.83 -6.90 4.87
CA SER A 123 -33.08 -6.69 6.31
C SER A 123 -32.28 -5.55 6.96
N ALA A 124 -31.31 -4.96 6.26
CA ALA A 124 -30.45 -3.91 6.80
C ALA A 124 -30.07 -2.89 5.71
N LYS A 125 -29.87 -1.62 6.11
CA LYS A 125 -29.59 -0.52 5.17
C LYS A 125 -28.22 -0.70 4.53
N GLU A 126 -27.26 -1.12 5.35
CA GLU A 126 -25.89 -1.44 4.98
C GLU A 126 -25.86 -2.54 3.91
N GLY A 127 -26.79 -3.50 3.99
CA GLY A 127 -26.96 -4.54 2.98
C GLY A 127 -27.45 -4.00 1.64
N VAL A 128 -28.41 -3.07 1.64
CA VAL A 128 -28.89 -2.41 0.42
C VAL A 128 -27.76 -1.63 -0.25
N ASP A 129 -26.99 -0.87 0.53
CA ASP A 129 -25.89 -0.06 0.05
C ASP A 129 -24.74 -0.94 -0.50
N PHE A 130 -24.40 -2.03 0.22
CA PHE A 130 -23.42 -3.02 -0.22
C PHE A 130 -23.80 -3.69 -1.54
N LEU A 131 -25.05 -4.14 -1.67
CA LEU A 131 -25.54 -4.82 -2.88
C LEU A 131 -25.50 -3.89 -4.11
N ARG A 132 -25.83 -2.60 -3.94
CA ARG A 132 -25.73 -1.59 -5.00
C ARG A 132 -24.28 -1.27 -5.35
N LEU A 133 -23.41 -1.09 -4.36
CA LEU A 133 -21.99 -0.82 -4.57
C LEU A 133 -21.32 -1.94 -5.39
N ARG A 134 -21.71 -3.19 -5.14
CA ARG A 134 -21.22 -4.37 -5.86
C ARG A 134 -21.92 -4.63 -7.20
N GLY A 135 -22.87 -3.78 -7.61
CA GLY A 135 -23.59 -3.90 -8.88
C GLY A 135 -24.48 -5.14 -9.00
N VAL A 136 -24.96 -5.65 -7.87
CA VAL A 136 -25.73 -6.92 -7.81
C VAL A 136 -27.11 -6.77 -8.43
N ASP A 137 -27.69 -5.57 -8.35
CA ASP A 137 -28.87 -5.18 -9.10
C ASP A 137 -28.71 -5.50 -10.60
N LYS A 138 -27.61 -5.05 -11.21
CA LYS A 138 -27.30 -5.29 -12.62
C LYS A 138 -27.04 -6.77 -12.92
N MET A 139 -26.42 -7.51 -12.00
CA MET A 139 -26.23 -8.95 -12.14
C MET A 139 -27.57 -9.67 -12.21
N ILE A 140 -28.52 -9.34 -11.32
CA ILE A 140 -29.88 -9.90 -11.34
C ILE A 140 -30.59 -9.54 -12.65
N GLU A 141 -30.50 -8.29 -13.11
CA GLU A 141 -31.09 -7.86 -14.40
C GLU A 141 -30.53 -8.69 -15.57
N ARG A 142 -29.22 -8.95 -15.57
CA ARG A 142 -28.55 -9.78 -16.58
C ARG A 142 -29.04 -11.23 -16.53
N GLU A 143 -29.08 -11.85 -15.36
CA GLU A 143 -29.53 -13.25 -15.23
C GLU A 143 -31.01 -13.42 -15.58
N MET A 144 -31.87 -12.44 -15.27
CA MET A 144 -33.29 -12.44 -15.67
C MET A 144 -33.44 -12.46 -17.20
N LYS A 145 -32.60 -11.69 -17.90
CA LYS A 145 -32.55 -11.67 -19.37
C LYS A 145 -31.94 -12.95 -19.94
N GLU A 146 -30.80 -13.39 -19.41
CA GLU A 146 -30.09 -14.55 -19.94
C GLU A 146 -30.83 -15.87 -19.68
N LEU A 147 -31.38 -16.07 -18.48
CA LEU A 147 -32.05 -17.31 -18.11
C LEU A 147 -33.51 -17.34 -18.58
N PHE A 148 -34.26 -16.25 -18.47
CA PHE A 148 -35.71 -16.27 -18.68
C PHE A 148 -36.19 -15.37 -19.84
N ASP A 149 -35.27 -14.67 -20.51
CA ASP A 149 -35.55 -13.68 -21.56
C ASP A 149 -36.31 -12.44 -21.06
N ILE A 150 -36.33 -12.20 -19.74
CA ILE A 150 -37.09 -11.11 -19.11
C ILE A 150 -36.22 -9.87 -18.95
N GLU A 151 -36.60 -8.77 -19.59
CA GLU A 151 -36.02 -7.45 -19.31
C GLU A 151 -36.72 -6.83 -18.09
N ALA A 152 -36.10 -6.99 -16.92
CA ALA A 152 -36.59 -6.41 -15.68
C ALA A 152 -35.51 -5.55 -15.02
N LYS A 153 -35.93 -4.58 -14.22
CA LYS A 153 -35.09 -3.79 -13.29
C LYS A 153 -35.07 -4.41 -11.90
N THR A 154 -34.01 -4.21 -11.14
CA THR A 154 -33.92 -4.72 -9.76
C THR A 154 -34.00 -3.60 -8.73
N ALA A 155 -34.83 -3.77 -7.70
CA ALA A 155 -34.96 -2.83 -6.59
C ALA A 155 -34.87 -3.54 -5.23
N PHE A 156 -34.08 -2.99 -4.31
CA PHE A 156 -33.94 -3.50 -2.94
C PHE A 156 -34.79 -2.69 -1.96
N GLU A 157 -35.55 -3.35 -1.09
CA GLU A 157 -36.52 -2.76 -0.15
C GLU A 157 -36.24 -3.20 1.29
N MET A 158 -36.26 -2.28 2.25
CA MET A 158 -35.97 -2.56 3.66
C MET A 158 -37.16 -3.16 4.43
N VAL A 159 -36.97 -4.26 5.17
CA VAL A 159 -38.03 -4.89 5.99
C VAL A 159 -37.54 -5.44 7.35
N GLY A 160 -38.12 -4.95 8.47
CA GLY A 160 -38.48 -5.72 9.70
C GLY A 160 -37.44 -6.07 10.80
N ASP A 161 -37.90 -5.93 12.06
CA ASP A 161 -37.26 -6.01 13.42
C ASP A 161 -36.38 -7.24 13.76
N GLU A 162 -35.15 -6.96 14.19
CA GLU A 162 -34.00 -7.86 14.40
C GLU A 162 -34.13 -8.79 15.63
N ALA A 163 -34.83 -8.35 16.68
CA ALA A 163 -34.86 -9.06 17.98
C ALA A 163 -35.69 -10.35 17.95
N LYS A 164 -36.85 -10.34 17.28
CA LYS A 164 -37.74 -11.53 17.18
C LYS A 164 -37.16 -12.64 16.29
N ARG A 165 -36.18 -12.29 15.47
CA ARG A 165 -35.56 -13.18 14.49
C ARG A 165 -34.44 -14.01 15.11
N ILE A 166 -33.59 -13.39 15.93
CA ILE A 166 -32.56 -14.08 16.73
C ILE A 166 -33.22 -15.19 17.55
N GLN A 167 -34.36 -14.88 18.17
CA GLN A 167 -35.09 -15.80 19.05
C GLN A 167 -35.61 -17.06 18.34
N ARG A 168 -36.20 -16.95 17.12
CA ARG A 168 -36.71 -18.12 16.37
C ARG A 168 -35.58 -18.99 15.79
N ILE A 169 -34.48 -18.35 15.38
CA ILE A 169 -33.31 -19.07 14.88
C ILE A 169 -32.76 -19.89 16.04
N GLU A 170 -32.48 -19.27 17.20
CA GLU A 170 -32.02 -19.94 18.41
C GLU A 170 -32.90 -21.11 18.84
N GLU A 171 -34.21 -21.02 18.68
CA GLU A 171 -35.13 -22.08 19.07
C GLU A 171 -35.06 -23.32 18.14
N LYS A 172 -35.04 -23.13 16.82
CA LYS A 172 -34.80 -24.21 15.85
C LYS A 172 -33.39 -24.80 15.99
N ARG A 173 -32.39 -23.94 16.24
CA ARG A 173 -31.00 -24.33 16.57
C ARG A 173 -30.96 -25.35 17.68
N ARG A 174 -31.73 -25.08 18.73
CA ARG A 174 -31.76 -25.87 19.93
C ARG A 174 -32.42 -27.24 19.74
N GLU A 175 -33.39 -27.38 18.83
CA GLU A 175 -34.13 -28.63 18.64
C GLU A 175 -33.37 -29.70 17.84
N GLU A 176 -32.67 -29.32 16.77
CA GLU A 176 -31.87 -30.27 15.97
C GLU A 176 -30.56 -30.69 16.66
N ASP A 177 -29.93 -29.77 17.41
CA ASP A 177 -28.78 -30.06 18.25
C ASP A 177 -29.08 -31.17 19.28
N ILE A 178 -30.31 -31.22 19.80
CA ILE A 178 -30.78 -32.29 20.69
C ILE A 178 -30.92 -33.60 19.94
N ARG A 179 -31.46 -33.58 18.72
CA ARG A 179 -31.70 -34.78 17.90
C ARG A 179 -30.39 -35.44 17.47
N LEU A 180 -29.40 -34.62 17.09
CA LEU A 180 -28.04 -35.09 16.75
C LEU A 180 -27.31 -35.64 17.97
N ALA A 181 -27.41 -34.98 19.12
CA ALA A 181 -26.85 -35.49 20.37
C ALA A 181 -27.47 -36.85 20.76
N GLN A 182 -28.78 -37.03 20.58
CA GLN A 182 -29.49 -38.30 20.83
C GLN A 182 -29.01 -39.42 19.91
N ALA A 183 -28.85 -39.16 18.60
CA ALA A 183 -28.36 -40.16 17.64
C ALA A 183 -26.92 -40.62 17.94
N VAL A 184 -26.06 -39.74 18.44
CA VAL A 184 -24.69 -40.09 18.86
C VAL A 184 -24.71 -40.96 20.13
N ILE A 185 -25.60 -40.67 21.08
CA ILE A 185 -25.79 -41.45 22.32
C ILE A 185 -26.29 -42.88 22.00
N GLU A 186 -27.20 -43.01 21.05
CA GLU A 186 -27.75 -44.32 20.63
C GLU A 186 -26.72 -45.22 19.95
N SER A 187 -25.65 -44.65 19.38
CA SER A 187 -24.61 -45.39 18.66
C SER A 187 -23.55 -46.09 19.54
N GLN A 188 -23.54 -45.84 20.87
CA GLN A 188 -22.51 -46.37 21.77
C GLN A 188 -23.08 -46.89 23.10
N SER A 189 -23.32 -48.21 23.19
CA SER A 189 -23.74 -48.87 24.43
C SER A 189 -22.96 -50.17 24.73
N ALA A 190 -22.05 -50.16 25.73
CA ALA A 190 -21.77 -51.29 26.65
C ALA A 190 -20.77 -50.95 27.80
N ASN A 191 -21.29 -51.04 29.03
CA ASN A 191 -20.77 -51.36 30.40
C ASN A 191 -19.42 -50.93 31.04
N THR A 192 -19.61 -50.48 32.31
CA THR A 192 -18.85 -50.57 33.60
C THR A 192 -17.58 -49.76 33.90
N THR A 193 -17.46 -49.46 35.20
CA THR A 193 -16.80 -48.38 35.95
C THR A 193 -15.37 -48.66 36.45
N GLU A 194 -14.46 -47.66 36.40
CA GLU A 194 -13.43 -47.27 37.41
C GLU A 194 -12.43 -46.18 36.87
N GLU A 195 -11.58 -45.63 37.75
CA GLU A 195 -10.91 -44.30 37.76
C GLU A 195 -9.82 -43.95 36.70
N ASP A 196 -9.50 -42.64 36.60
CA ASP A 196 -9.11 -41.86 35.41
C ASP A 196 -7.71 -41.21 35.51
N THR A 197 -6.84 -41.36 34.49
CA THR A 197 -5.67 -40.48 34.25
C THR A 197 -5.53 -40.18 32.76
N MET A 198 -5.45 -38.89 32.38
CA MET A 198 -5.24 -38.44 31.00
C MET A 198 -3.81 -37.92 30.81
N PRO A 199 -3.22 -38.10 29.62
CA PRO A 199 -2.06 -37.33 29.18
C PRO A 199 -2.38 -35.83 29.10
N GLU A 200 -1.42 -34.99 29.48
CA GLU A 200 -1.52 -33.53 29.42
C GLU A 200 -1.76 -33.04 27.98
N GLY A 201 -2.77 -32.18 27.77
CA GLY A 201 -3.03 -31.54 26.48
C GLY A 201 -4.01 -32.23 25.52
N VAL A 202 -4.60 -33.37 25.88
CA VAL A 202 -5.71 -34.00 25.13
C VAL A 202 -7.05 -33.48 25.67
N ILE A 203 -7.88 -32.88 24.81
CA ILE A 203 -9.17 -32.25 25.20
C ILE A 203 -10.33 -33.22 24.97
N LYS A 204 -10.30 -33.96 23.85
CA LYS A 204 -11.30 -34.96 23.49
C LYS A 204 -10.66 -36.04 22.64
N GLY A 205 -11.07 -37.29 22.81
CA GLY A 205 -10.58 -38.40 21.99
C GLY A 205 -9.21 -38.89 22.47
N GLN A 206 -8.33 -39.26 21.54
CA GLN A 206 -6.98 -39.79 21.81
C GLN A 206 -5.92 -39.04 21.01
N GLU A 207 -4.64 -39.15 21.40
CA GLU A 207 -3.54 -38.65 20.58
C GLU A 207 -3.50 -39.36 19.22
N PHE A 208 -3.05 -38.63 18.20
CA PHE A 208 -2.93 -39.13 16.84
C PHE A 208 -1.76 -38.48 16.10
N SER A 209 -1.27 -39.20 15.10
CA SER A 209 -0.14 -38.83 14.23
C SER A 209 -0.51 -38.90 12.74
N ASP A 210 -1.80 -38.91 12.42
CA ASP A 210 -2.30 -38.82 11.05
C ASP A 210 -1.71 -37.60 10.33
N PRO A 211 -1.37 -37.70 9.03
CA PRO A 211 -0.84 -36.57 8.26
C PRO A 211 -1.78 -35.37 8.32
N ILE A 212 -1.21 -34.20 8.66
CA ILE A 212 -1.94 -32.94 8.67
C ILE A 212 -2.02 -32.43 7.22
N ILE A 213 -3.23 -32.12 6.75
CA ILE A 213 -3.46 -31.48 5.46
C ILE A 213 -3.74 -29.98 5.65
N SER A 214 -3.50 -29.18 4.62
CA SER A 214 -3.85 -27.76 4.62
C SER A 214 -5.38 -27.58 4.54
N MET A 215 -5.92 -26.59 5.26
CA MET A 215 -7.34 -26.24 5.20
C MET A 215 -7.76 -25.73 3.82
N LYS A 216 -6.81 -25.24 3.01
CA LYS A 216 -7.04 -24.86 1.60
C LYS A 216 -7.34 -26.07 0.71
N GLU A 217 -6.92 -27.27 1.11
CA GLU A 217 -7.14 -28.52 0.36
C GLU A 217 -8.47 -29.19 0.70
N LEU A 218 -9.26 -28.62 1.63
CA LEU A 218 -10.57 -29.16 2.00
C LEU A 218 -11.56 -29.01 0.83
N THR A 219 -11.93 -30.15 0.25
CA THR A 219 -12.99 -30.27 -0.76
C THR A 219 -14.25 -30.90 -0.15
N GLU A 220 -15.38 -30.83 -0.86
CA GLU A 220 -16.67 -31.36 -0.42
C GLU A 220 -16.64 -32.88 -0.13
N ASP A 221 -15.67 -33.59 -0.69
CA ASP A 221 -15.45 -35.04 -0.59
C ASP A 221 -14.29 -35.44 0.32
N ALA A 222 -13.69 -34.49 1.06
CA ALA A 222 -12.50 -34.73 1.88
C ALA A 222 -12.69 -35.82 2.96
N GLY A 223 -13.93 -36.08 3.39
CA GLY A 223 -14.25 -37.18 4.31
C GLY A 223 -13.57 -37.01 5.66
N ARG A 224 -12.80 -38.02 6.11
CA ARG A 224 -12.08 -37.97 7.39
C ARG A 224 -10.71 -37.33 7.22
N VAL A 225 -10.46 -36.24 7.93
CA VAL A 225 -9.25 -35.41 7.80
C VAL A 225 -8.61 -35.11 9.15
N CYS A 226 -7.34 -34.71 9.10
CA CYS A 226 -6.54 -34.26 10.23
C CYS A 226 -6.02 -32.86 9.92
N LEU A 227 -6.34 -31.88 10.76
CA LEU A 227 -6.02 -30.47 10.58
C LEU A 227 -5.26 -29.94 11.80
N MET A 228 -4.46 -28.90 11.59
CA MET A 228 -3.79 -28.18 12.66
C MET A 228 -3.92 -26.68 12.43
N GLY A 229 -4.38 -25.93 13.41
CA GLY A 229 -4.59 -24.49 13.24
C GLY A 229 -4.74 -23.73 14.56
N GLU A 230 -4.70 -22.41 14.44
CA GLU A 230 -4.98 -21.45 15.50
C GLU A 230 -6.49 -21.29 15.66
N VAL A 231 -6.97 -21.32 16.90
CA VAL A 231 -8.38 -21.06 17.25
C VAL A 231 -8.65 -19.57 17.10
N VAL A 232 -9.67 -19.24 16.30
CA VAL A 232 -10.15 -17.85 16.07
C VAL A 232 -11.27 -17.52 17.04
N ASN A 233 -12.20 -18.45 17.24
CA ASN A 233 -13.33 -18.28 18.16
C ASN A 233 -13.79 -19.61 18.72
N MET A 234 -14.53 -19.55 19.83
CA MET A 234 -15.10 -20.72 20.50
C MET A 234 -16.43 -20.36 21.16
N GLU A 235 -17.43 -21.21 20.96
CA GLU A 235 -18.72 -21.18 21.61
C GLU A 235 -19.02 -22.54 22.24
N MET A 236 -19.59 -22.52 23.44
CA MET A 236 -20.04 -23.73 24.12
C MET A 236 -21.50 -23.57 24.53
N ARG A 237 -22.36 -24.52 24.13
CA ARG A 237 -23.80 -24.48 24.39
C ARG A 237 -24.28 -25.73 25.14
N ASP A 238 -25.25 -25.52 26.03
CA ASP A 238 -25.93 -26.59 26.75
C ASP A 238 -27.00 -27.25 25.89
N THR A 239 -27.04 -28.58 25.89
CA THR A 239 -28.19 -29.32 25.36
C THR A 239 -29.29 -29.42 26.43
N LYS A 240 -30.55 -29.70 26.04
CA LYS A 240 -31.68 -29.82 27.00
C LYS A 240 -31.48 -30.93 28.06
N ASN A 241 -30.57 -31.87 27.81
CA ASN A 241 -30.15 -32.89 28.78
C ASN A 241 -28.76 -32.50 29.34
N THR A 242 -28.61 -32.44 30.65
CA THR A 242 -27.39 -31.96 31.35
C THR A 242 -26.11 -32.80 31.12
N ASN A 243 -26.19 -33.87 30.32
CA ASN A 243 -25.11 -34.83 30.10
C ASN A 243 -24.36 -34.64 28.77
N THR A 244 -24.63 -33.59 28.00
CA THR A 244 -23.90 -33.31 26.75
C THR A 244 -23.82 -31.80 26.50
N LYS A 245 -22.66 -31.32 26.06
CA LYS A 245 -22.45 -29.95 25.59
C LYS A 245 -21.98 -29.94 24.13
N ILE A 246 -22.35 -28.89 23.40
CA ILE A 246 -21.89 -28.67 22.03
C ILE A 246 -20.79 -27.64 22.08
N LEU A 247 -19.62 -28.02 21.60
CA LEU A 247 -18.46 -27.16 21.41
C LEU A 247 -18.35 -26.83 19.93
N THR A 248 -18.48 -25.56 19.58
CA THR A 248 -18.26 -25.04 18.22
C THR A 248 -17.09 -24.08 18.26
N PHE A 249 -16.15 -24.21 17.34
CA PHE A 249 -14.98 -23.34 17.29
C PHE A 249 -14.47 -23.23 15.87
N THR A 250 -13.88 -22.10 15.51
CA THR A 250 -13.26 -21.91 14.19
C THR A 250 -11.75 -21.98 14.34
N MET A 251 -11.09 -22.69 13.43
CA MET A 251 -9.64 -22.70 13.34
C MET A 251 -9.16 -22.24 11.96
N THR A 252 -7.96 -21.70 11.94
CA THR A 252 -7.25 -21.27 10.73
C THR A 252 -5.82 -21.79 10.77
N ASP A 253 -5.35 -22.36 9.67
CA ASP A 253 -3.91 -22.61 9.43
C ASP A 253 -3.27 -21.48 8.62
N TYR A 254 -4.04 -20.40 8.38
CA TYR A 254 -3.75 -19.24 7.53
C TYR A 254 -3.74 -19.48 6.02
N ASP A 255 -3.84 -20.73 5.56
CA ASP A 255 -4.11 -21.06 4.16
C ASP A 255 -5.62 -21.22 3.91
N GLY A 256 -6.37 -21.60 4.94
CA GLY A 256 -7.82 -21.66 4.96
C GLY A 256 -8.37 -21.53 6.38
N SER A 257 -9.68 -21.61 6.52
CA SER A 257 -10.34 -21.63 7.82
C SER A 257 -11.49 -22.61 7.79
N VAL A 258 -11.68 -23.34 8.89
CA VAL A 258 -12.74 -24.32 9.03
C VAL A 258 -13.46 -24.14 10.35
N SER A 259 -14.78 -24.21 10.31
CA SER A 259 -15.60 -24.30 11.51
C SER A 259 -15.68 -25.76 11.96
N CYS A 260 -15.36 -25.99 13.22
CA CYS A 260 -15.38 -27.29 13.87
C CYS A 260 -16.58 -27.40 14.81
N LYS A 261 -17.22 -28.58 14.83
CA LYS A 261 -18.30 -28.92 15.76
C LYS A 261 -17.92 -30.20 16.50
N SER A 262 -18.07 -30.19 17.81
CA SER A 262 -17.72 -31.31 18.69
C SER A 262 -18.77 -31.49 19.78
N PHE A 263 -19.26 -32.71 19.92
CA PHE A 263 -20.14 -33.08 21.04
C PHE A 263 -19.30 -33.55 22.22
N LEU A 264 -19.30 -32.76 23.30
CA LEU A 264 -18.67 -33.11 24.57
C LEU A 264 -19.68 -33.91 25.39
N GLN A 265 -19.37 -35.17 25.65
CA GLN A 265 -20.23 -36.10 26.36
C GLN A 265 -19.35 -37.01 27.20
N PRO A 266 -19.85 -37.51 28.35
CA PRO A 266 -19.12 -38.49 29.13
C PRO A 266 -18.93 -39.75 28.27
N LYS A 267 -17.68 -40.07 27.89
CA LYS A 267 -17.36 -41.32 27.20
C LYS A 267 -17.16 -42.42 28.23
N ARG A 268 -17.85 -43.55 28.08
CA ARG A 268 -17.60 -44.78 28.87
C ARG A 268 -16.72 -45.74 28.05
N GLY A 269 -15.48 -46.01 28.49
CA GLY A 269 -14.51 -46.92 27.87
C GLY A 269 -13.07 -46.68 28.36
N LYS A 270 -12.13 -47.59 28.03
CA LYS A 270 -10.71 -47.66 28.52
C LYS A 270 -9.86 -46.39 28.37
N THR A 271 -10.36 -45.35 27.69
CA THR A 271 -9.66 -44.09 27.34
C THR A 271 -10.59 -42.86 27.46
N GLY A 272 -11.73 -42.97 28.16
CA GLY A 272 -12.78 -41.96 28.17
C GLY A 272 -12.67 -40.91 29.29
N VAL A 273 -12.69 -39.63 28.92
CA VAL A 273 -12.57 -38.45 29.80
C VAL A 273 -13.93 -38.06 30.40
N SER A 274 -13.98 -37.66 31.68
CA SER A 274 -15.20 -37.08 32.28
C SER A 274 -15.68 -35.84 31.53
N LEU A 275 -16.99 -35.56 31.59
CA LEU A 275 -17.56 -34.39 30.92
C LEU A 275 -16.97 -33.10 31.49
N GLU A 276 -16.77 -33.03 32.81
CA GLU A 276 -16.18 -31.90 33.51
C GLU A 276 -14.76 -31.61 33.02
N LYS A 277 -13.95 -32.65 32.83
CA LYS A 277 -12.56 -32.52 32.37
C LYS A 277 -12.46 -32.17 30.89
N GLN A 278 -13.38 -32.65 30.05
CA GLN A 278 -13.51 -32.18 28.67
C GLN A 278 -13.91 -30.71 28.60
N ILE A 279 -14.79 -30.24 29.48
CA ILE A 279 -15.21 -28.84 29.55
C ILE A 279 -14.04 -27.96 30.02
N GLU A 280 -13.33 -28.39 31.05
CA GLU A 280 -12.15 -27.70 31.57
C GLU A 280 -11.05 -27.62 30.50
N GLY A 281 -10.71 -28.74 29.86
CA GLY A 281 -9.76 -28.77 28.75
C GLY A 281 -10.20 -27.91 27.56
N ALA A 282 -11.48 -27.92 27.20
CA ALA A 282 -12.00 -27.05 26.15
C ALA A 282 -11.87 -25.56 26.54
N ARG A 283 -12.20 -25.21 27.78
CA ARG A 283 -12.04 -23.84 28.28
C ARG A 283 -10.57 -23.45 28.40
N GLU A 284 -9.64 -24.37 28.63
CA GLU A 284 -8.23 -24.05 28.76
C GLU A 284 -7.53 -23.91 27.40
N TYR A 285 -7.76 -24.88 26.52
CA TYR A 285 -6.97 -25.05 25.29
C TYR A 285 -7.70 -24.62 24.02
N VAL A 286 -9.05 -24.58 24.00
CA VAL A 286 -9.84 -24.10 22.85
C VAL A 286 -10.20 -22.64 23.08
N LYS A 287 -9.18 -21.79 23.07
CA LYS A 287 -9.28 -20.34 23.26
C LYS A 287 -8.58 -19.62 22.12
N GLU A 288 -9.05 -18.42 21.81
CA GLU A 288 -8.45 -17.55 20.80
C GLU A 288 -6.91 -17.48 20.95
N GLY A 289 -6.19 -17.68 19.84
CA GLY A 289 -4.73 -17.68 19.78
C GLY A 289 -4.03 -18.98 20.22
N LYS A 290 -4.77 -19.98 20.73
CA LYS A 290 -4.22 -21.32 21.00
C LYS A 290 -4.23 -22.17 19.73
N TRP A 291 -3.32 -23.13 19.66
CA TRP A 291 -3.20 -24.03 18.52
C TRP A 291 -3.72 -25.42 18.89
N LEU A 292 -4.39 -26.06 17.94
CA LEU A 292 -4.97 -27.38 18.09
C LEU A 292 -4.60 -28.26 16.90
N LYS A 293 -4.44 -29.56 17.16
CA LYS A 293 -4.58 -30.64 16.16
C LYS A 293 -5.97 -31.23 16.32
N VAL A 294 -6.72 -31.35 15.24
CA VAL A 294 -8.09 -31.88 15.25
C VAL A 294 -8.26 -32.92 14.14
N ARG A 295 -8.79 -34.08 14.51
CA ARG A 295 -9.15 -35.16 13.58
C ARG A 295 -10.66 -35.38 13.61
N GLY A 296 -11.27 -35.50 12.44
CA GLY A 296 -12.72 -35.60 12.34
C GLY A 296 -13.23 -35.79 10.91
N GLU A 297 -14.55 -35.83 10.76
CA GLU A 297 -15.23 -35.95 9.47
C GLU A 297 -15.67 -34.57 8.95
N TYR A 298 -15.18 -34.17 7.79
CA TYR A 298 -15.58 -32.95 7.10
C TYR A 298 -16.81 -33.22 6.24
N LYS A 299 -17.95 -32.61 6.61
CA LYS A 299 -19.23 -32.81 5.94
C LYS A 299 -20.12 -31.58 6.03
N TYR A 300 -21.14 -31.54 5.18
CA TYR A 300 -22.13 -30.47 5.18
C TYR A 300 -23.00 -30.56 6.44
N ASP A 301 -23.03 -29.49 7.24
CA ASP A 301 -23.96 -29.31 8.33
C ASP A 301 -25.22 -28.63 7.77
N GLU A 302 -26.31 -29.38 7.63
CA GLU A 302 -27.59 -28.90 7.05
C GLU A 302 -28.17 -27.69 7.78
N PHE A 303 -27.76 -27.49 9.02
CA PHE A 303 -28.34 -26.52 9.92
C PHE A 303 -27.52 -25.22 9.98
N ASN A 304 -26.20 -25.32 9.94
CA ASN A 304 -25.31 -24.17 9.73
C ASN A 304 -25.22 -23.78 8.24
N HIS A 305 -25.81 -24.58 7.36
CA HIS A 305 -25.76 -24.44 5.90
C HIS A 305 -24.32 -24.29 5.36
N ALA A 306 -23.37 -24.96 6.02
CA ALA A 306 -21.95 -24.85 5.75
C ALA A 306 -21.24 -26.19 5.96
N TYR A 307 -20.15 -26.41 5.23
CA TYR A 307 -19.27 -27.55 5.52
C TYR A 307 -18.51 -27.30 6.83
N MET A 308 -18.54 -28.28 7.72
CA MET A 308 -17.91 -28.22 9.03
C MET A 308 -17.12 -29.49 9.31
N LEU A 309 -16.06 -29.36 10.11
CA LEU A 309 -15.34 -30.52 10.64
C LEU A 309 -16.02 -31.01 11.92
N PHE A 310 -16.62 -32.19 11.87
CA PHE A 310 -17.14 -32.87 13.05
C PHE A 310 -15.97 -33.54 13.77
N ALA A 311 -15.50 -32.90 14.85
CA ALA A 311 -14.28 -33.27 15.55
C ALA A 311 -14.48 -34.47 16.50
N ASP A 312 -13.75 -35.53 16.23
CA ASP A 312 -13.68 -36.74 17.05
C ASP A 312 -12.59 -36.63 18.11
N ASP A 313 -11.42 -36.13 17.69
CA ASP A 313 -10.22 -35.98 18.51
C ASP A 313 -9.73 -34.53 18.47
N ILE A 314 -9.45 -33.95 19.63
CA ILE A 314 -8.99 -32.57 19.80
C ILE A 314 -7.80 -32.59 20.77
N VAL A 315 -6.64 -32.16 20.29
CA VAL A 315 -5.38 -32.16 21.04
C VAL A 315 -4.75 -30.79 20.92
N SER A 316 -4.18 -30.27 22.01
CA SER A 316 -3.42 -29.03 21.99
C SER A 316 -2.16 -29.16 21.13
N ALA A 317 -1.77 -28.07 20.48
CA ALA A 317 -0.60 -27.99 19.63
C ALA A 317 0.21 -26.74 19.95
N LYS A 318 1.49 -26.77 19.61
CA LYS A 318 2.34 -25.58 19.69
C LYS A 318 2.24 -24.83 18.37
N LYS A 319 2.16 -23.49 18.47
CA LYS A 319 2.24 -22.60 17.30
C LYS A 319 3.52 -22.89 16.52
N PRO A 320 3.45 -23.18 15.21
CA PRO A 320 4.60 -23.15 14.33
C PRO A 320 5.18 -21.74 14.34
N VAL A 321 6.45 -21.60 14.72
CA VAL A 321 7.16 -20.32 14.76
C VAL A 321 8.40 -20.42 13.88
N ARG A 322 8.53 -19.49 12.93
CA ARG A 322 9.75 -19.32 12.13
C ARG A 322 10.92 -18.95 13.05
N LYS A 323 12.03 -19.66 12.92
CA LYS A 323 13.24 -19.44 13.72
C LYS A 323 14.36 -18.94 12.83
N ASP A 324 15.08 -17.95 13.33
CA ASP A 324 16.36 -17.52 12.79
C ASP A 324 17.46 -18.33 13.50
N ASN A 325 18.08 -19.26 12.79
CA ASN A 325 19.09 -20.20 13.29
C ASN A 325 20.52 -19.75 13.00
N ALA A 326 20.71 -18.66 12.24
CA ALA A 326 22.03 -18.12 11.93
C ALA A 326 22.81 -17.79 13.20
N LYS A 327 24.12 -18.03 13.23
CA LYS A 327 24.95 -17.74 14.41
C LYS A 327 25.08 -16.24 14.66
N GLU A 328 25.28 -15.49 13.58
CA GLU A 328 25.33 -14.03 13.57
C GLU A 328 24.06 -13.51 12.89
N LYS A 329 23.51 -12.41 13.40
CA LYS A 329 22.18 -11.93 13.03
C LYS A 329 22.27 -10.72 12.13
N ARG A 330 21.38 -10.65 11.14
CA ARG A 330 21.21 -9.44 10.32
C ARG A 330 20.48 -8.33 11.09
N VAL A 331 20.45 -7.16 10.46
CA VAL A 331 19.59 -6.03 10.82
C VAL A 331 18.71 -5.70 9.62
N GLU A 332 17.41 -5.50 9.84
CA GLU A 332 16.53 -4.96 8.80
C GLU A 332 16.60 -3.43 8.78
N LEU A 333 16.87 -2.88 7.60
CA LEU A 333 17.04 -1.43 7.38
C LEU A 333 15.94 -0.81 6.53
N HIS A 334 15.08 -1.62 5.90
CA HIS A 334 13.98 -1.18 5.04
C HIS A 334 12.71 -1.97 5.39
N LEU A 335 11.81 -1.33 6.12
CA LEU A 335 10.62 -1.96 6.68
C LEU A 335 9.48 -0.97 6.88
N HIS A 336 8.32 -1.39 6.39
CA HIS A 336 7.04 -0.69 6.43
C HIS A 336 6.13 -1.29 7.49
N THR A 337 5.40 -0.41 8.15
CA THR A 337 4.39 -0.75 9.15
C THR A 337 3.01 -0.36 8.61
N GLN A 338 1.95 -0.72 9.33
CA GLN A 338 0.59 -0.28 9.03
C GLN A 338 0.40 1.25 8.89
N MET A 339 1.39 2.07 9.25
CA MET A 339 1.39 3.52 9.01
C MET A 339 1.76 3.89 7.56
N SER A 340 2.37 2.99 6.79
CA SER A 340 2.43 3.06 5.33
C SER A 340 1.04 2.78 4.75
N ALA A 341 0.25 3.86 4.66
CA ALA A 341 -1.19 3.80 4.46
C ALA A 341 -1.61 3.01 3.21
N MET A 342 -2.52 2.06 3.40
CA MET A 342 -3.06 1.20 2.34
C MET A 342 -1.97 0.42 1.57
N ASP A 343 -0.89 0.06 2.25
CA ASP A 343 0.20 -0.74 1.68
C ASP A 343 0.65 -1.87 2.61
N ALA A 344 1.23 -1.53 3.77
CA ALA A 344 1.69 -2.51 4.74
C ALA A 344 0.62 -2.81 5.80
N CYS A 345 0.67 -4.00 6.40
CA CYS A 345 -0.38 -4.48 7.32
C CYS A 345 0.12 -4.90 8.70
N ALA A 346 1.44 -4.90 8.93
CA ALA A 346 2.02 -5.32 10.20
C ALA A 346 2.18 -4.15 11.18
N SER A 347 1.89 -4.38 12.47
CA SER A 347 2.12 -3.37 13.51
C SER A 347 3.62 -3.21 13.79
N PRO A 348 4.11 -1.99 14.10
CA PRO A 348 5.48 -1.79 14.56
C PRO A 348 5.84 -2.70 15.75
N THR A 349 4.91 -2.85 16.70
CA THR A 349 5.10 -3.70 17.88
C THR A 349 5.41 -5.15 17.52
N ASP A 350 4.69 -5.75 16.57
CA ASP A 350 4.85 -7.17 16.25
C ASP A 350 6.13 -7.44 15.47
N LEU A 351 6.53 -6.53 14.58
CA LEU A 351 7.79 -6.62 13.85
C LEU A 351 8.99 -6.50 14.79
N ILE A 352 8.96 -5.53 15.72
CA ILE A 352 10.02 -5.32 16.72
C ILE A 352 10.15 -6.53 17.65
N LYS A 353 9.02 -7.06 18.14
CA LYS A 353 9.02 -8.32 18.93
C LYS A 353 9.63 -9.48 18.15
N GLN A 354 9.36 -9.56 16.84
CA GLN A 354 9.88 -10.62 15.99
C GLN A 354 11.40 -10.51 15.81
N ALA A 355 11.92 -9.31 15.52
CA ALA A 355 13.35 -9.05 15.43
C ALA A 355 14.08 -9.38 16.75
N ALA A 356 13.52 -8.96 17.88
CA ALA A 356 14.07 -9.30 19.20
C ALA A 356 14.05 -10.81 19.48
N ALA A 357 12.96 -11.51 19.11
CA ALA A 357 12.86 -12.96 19.26
C ALA A 357 13.85 -13.73 18.36
N TRP A 358 14.23 -13.16 17.22
CA TRP A 358 15.28 -13.68 16.34
C TRP A 358 16.69 -13.26 16.75
N GLY A 359 16.84 -12.40 17.76
CA GLY A 359 18.13 -11.94 18.26
C GLY A 359 18.80 -10.87 17.39
N HIS A 360 18.06 -10.19 16.51
CA HIS A 360 18.59 -9.06 15.75
C HIS A 360 19.02 -7.95 16.71
N THR A 361 20.12 -7.27 16.41
CA THR A 361 20.72 -6.23 17.28
C THR A 361 19.95 -4.91 17.19
N ALA A 362 19.36 -4.64 16.03
CA ALA A 362 18.58 -3.45 15.73
C ALA A 362 17.48 -3.74 14.70
N ILE A 363 16.55 -2.79 14.54
CA ILE A 363 15.51 -2.79 13.50
C ILE A 363 15.19 -1.36 13.08
N ALA A 364 15.09 -1.11 11.78
CA ALA A 364 14.63 0.16 11.23
C ALA A 364 13.12 0.18 10.99
N ILE A 365 12.54 1.37 11.07
CA ILE A 365 11.16 1.66 10.66
C ILE A 365 11.23 2.76 9.61
N THR A 366 10.79 2.50 8.39
CA THR A 366 10.98 3.36 7.20
C THR A 366 9.67 3.55 6.43
N ASP A 367 8.59 3.91 7.12
CA ASP A 367 7.28 4.09 6.50
C ASP A 367 7.28 5.12 5.35
N HIS A 368 6.35 4.95 4.40
CA HIS A 368 6.23 5.78 3.21
C HIS A 368 5.87 7.24 3.53
N GLY A 369 6.86 8.12 3.42
CA GLY A 369 6.74 9.56 3.58
C GLY A 369 6.37 10.03 4.99
N VAL A 370 6.20 9.13 5.96
CA VAL A 370 5.67 9.42 7.30
C VAL A 370 6.50 8.77 8.40
N VAL A 371 6.37 9.28 9.62
CA VAL A 371 7.05 8.78 10.83
C VAL A 371 6.06 8.50 11.97
N GLN A 372 4.81 8.23 11.62
CA GLN A 372 3.70 8.08 12.58
C GLN A 372 3.84 6.84 13.47
N ALA A 373 4.61 5.84 13.04
CA ALA A 373 4.89 4.63 13.81
C ALA A 373 5.82 4.87 15.02
N TYR A 374 6.56 5.99 15.07
CA TYR A 374 7.62 6.21 16.05
C TYR A 374 7.18 6.06 17.52
N PRO A 375 6.05 6.62 17.98
CA PRO A 375 5.64 6.49 19.38
C PRO A 375 5.42 5.04 19.80
N GLU A 376 4.74 4.25 18.95
CA GLU A 376 4.50 2.83 19.20
C GLU A 376 5.82 2.03 19.12
N ALA A 377 6.58 2.24 18.04
CA ALA A 377 7.85 1.56 17.79
C ALA A 377 8.85 1.76 18.94
N PHE A 378 8.96 2.99 19.45
CA PHE A 378 9.86 3.29 20.56
C PHE A 378 9.46 2.59 21.85
N GLY A 379 8.16 2.59 22.18
CA GLY A 379 7.63 1.86 23.33
C GLY A 379 7.89 0.35 23.23
N ALA A 380 7.69 -0.22 22.05
CA ALA A 380 7.94 -1.63 21.77
C ALA A 380 9.44 -1.99 21.86
N ALA A 381 10.31 -1.19 21.23
CA ALA A 381 11.75 -1.40 21.22
C ALA A 381 12.35 -1.34 22.63
N LYS A 382 11.95 -0.34 23.42
CA LYS A 382 12.36 -0.21 24.82
C LYS A 382 11.94 -1.41 25.66
N LYS A 383 10.72 -1.93 25.45
CA LYS A 383 10.22 -3.11 26.16
C LYS A 383 10.93 -4.40 25.73
N ALA A 384 11.28 -4.51 24.46
CA ALA A 384 11.96 -5.69 23.90
C ALA A 384 13.49 -5.66 24.10
N GLY A 385 14.07 -4.51 24.45
CA GLY A 385 15.52 -4.36 24.62
C GLY A 385 16.31 -4.39 23.31
N ILE A 386 15.67 -4.02 22.20
CA ILE A 386 16.30 -3.95 20.86
C ILE A 386 16.47 -2.48 20.45
N LYS A 387 17.55 -2.19 19.72
CA LYS A 387 17.82 -0.84 19.20
C LYS A 387 16.87 -0.51 18.06
N LEU A 388 16.17 0.62 18.17
CA LEU A 388 15.35 1.17 17.09
C LEU A 388 16.19 2.11 16.23
N ILE A 389 16.09 1.97 14.90
CA ILE A 389 16.64 2.92 13.93
C ILE A 389 15.46 3.73 13.37
N PRO A 390 15.30 5.00 13.75
CA PRO A 390 14.23 5.84 13.23
C PRO A 390 14.51 6.21 11.77
N GLY A 391 13.64 5.83 10.84
CA GLY A 391 13.77 6.21 9.45
C GLY A 391 12.46 6.56 8.74
N CYS A 392 12.57 6.84 7.45
CA CYS A 392 11.47 7.15 6.55
C CYS A 392 11.89 6.75 5.14
N GLU A 393 10.98 6.13 4.38
CA GLU A 393 11.14 6.08 2.94
C GLU A 393 10.54 7.35 2.33
N GLY A 394 11.39 8.23 1.83
CA GLY A 394 10.99 9.49 1.20
C GLY A 394 10.66 9.33 -0.28
N TYR A 395 9.92 10.31 -0.81
CA TYR A 395 9.68 10.45 -2.25
C TYR A 395 10.62 11.53 -2.82
N LEU A 396 11.83 11.15 -3.18
CA LEU A 396 12.83 12.02 -3.79
C LEU A 396 12.31 12.58 -5.13
N ILE A 397 12.46 13.89 -5.30
CA ILE A 397 12.34 14.55 -6.60
C ILE A 397 13.62 15.35 -6.86
N GLU A 398 13.98 15.51 -8.13
CA GLU A 398 14.98 16.51 -8.46
C GLU A 398 14.47 17.91 -8.14
N ASP A 399 15.42 18.81 -7.87
CA ASP A 399 15.13 20.22 -7.69
C ASP A 399 14.63 20.86 -9.00
N SER A 400 14.61 22.19 -9.03
CA SER A 400 14.37 22.97 -10.24
C SER A 400 15.10 22.37 -11.46
N PRO A 401 14.46 22.37 -12.64
CA PRO A 401 15.01 21.78 -13.86
C PRO A 401 16.43 22.26 -14.14
N GLU A 402 17.36 21.34 -14.43
CA GLU A 402 18.69 21.71 -14.93
C GLU A 402 18.56 22.20 -16.38
N ILE A 403 18.38 23.51 -16.53
CA ILE A 403 18.31 24.19 -17.83
C ILE A 403 19.70 24.29 -18.46
N VAL A 404 20.71 24.54 -17.62
CA VAL A 404 22.10 24.71 -18.00
C VAL A 404 22.96 23.73 -17.20
N GLN A 405 23.53 22.73 -17.87
CA GLN A 405 24.54 21.84 -17.30
C GLN A 405 25.88 22.57 -17.20
N TYR A 406 26.61 22.34 -16.12
CA TYR A 406 27.89 23.01 -15.83
C TYR A 406 27.79 24.55 -15.89
N ALA A 407 26.65 25.09 -15.44
CA ALA A 407 26.43 26.53 -15.38
C ALA A 407 27.52 27.22 -14.54
N ASP A 408 28.02 28.33 -15.03
CA ASP A 408 28.93 29.22 -14.31
C ASP A 408 28.25 30.58 -14.05
N ASP A 409 28.93 31.46 -13.31
CA ASP A 409 28.39 32.78 -12.92
C ASP A 409 28.69 33.87 -13.96
N ARG A 410 28.82 33.53 -15.25
CA ARG A 410 29.04 34.55 -16.28
C ARG A 410 27.82 35.46 -16.43
N SER A 411 28.06 36.75 -16.68
CA SER A 411 27.02 37.76 -16.91
C SER A 411 26.23 37.47 -18.18
N MET A 412 24.89 37.52 -18.10
CA MET A 412 23.98 37.37 -19.25
C MET A 412 24.21 38.41 -20.36
N LYS A 413 24.85 39.56 -20.06
CA LYS A 413 25.09 40.63 -21.04
C LYS A 413 26.18 40.32 -22.07
N ASP A 414 27.11 39.44 -21.73
CA ASP A 414 28.31 39.19 -22.54
C ASP A 414 28.40 37.74 -23.05
N ILE A 415 27.28 37.01 -23.02
CA ILE A 415 27.26 35.60 -23.44
C ILE A 415 27.27 35.49 -24.96
N THR A 416 28.15 34.63 -25.44
CA THR A 416 28.12 34.09 -26.79
C THR A 416 27.54 32.68 -26.72
N TYR A 417 26.49 32.42 -27.50
CA TYR A 417 25.88 31.10 -27.63
C TYR A 417 26.34 30.46 -28.93
N VAL A 418 26.68 29.18 -28.90
CA VAL A 418 26.83 28.37 -30.09
C VAL A 418 25.69 27.35 -30.08
N VAL A 419 24.69 27.62 -30.90
CA VAL A 419 23.51 26.77 -31.05
C VAL A 419 23.82 25.75 -32.12
N LEU A 420 23.64 24.48 -31.82
CA LEU A 420 24.07 23.40 -32.67
C LEU A 420 23.00 22.31 -32.79
N ASP A 421 23.11 21.56 -33.88
CA ASP A 421 22.29 20.41 -34.23
C ASP A 421 23.15 19.45 -35.06
N VAL A 422 22.88 18.14 -34.97
CA VAL A 422 23.58 17.12 -35.75
C VAL A 422 22.63 16.14 -36.42
N GLU A 423 22.96 15.79 -37.66
CA GLU A 423 22.33 14.67 -38.35
C GLU A 423 23.25 13.44 -38.27
N THR A 424 22.70 12.27 -38.01
CA THR A 424 23.47 11.06 -37.70
C THR A 424 22.98 9.84 -38.48
N THR A 425 23.79 8.79 -38.53
CA THR A 425 23.41 7.50 -39.15
C THR A 425 22.39 6.69 -38.34
N GLY A 426 21.95 7.20 -37.19
CA GLY A 426 21.03 6.54 -36.26
C GLY A 426 21.03 7.18 -34.86
N LEU A 427 20.25 6.62 -33.94
CA LEU A 427 20.02 7.20 -32.61
C LEU A 427 20.96 6.65 -31.52
N ASN A 428 21.76 5.61 -31.80
CA ASN A 428 22.64 4.99 -30.82
C ASN A 428 24.01 5.69 -30.81
N THR A 429 24.25 6.50 -29.78
CA THR A 429 25.48 7.30 -29.60
C THR A 429 26.76 6.46 -29.46
N GLY A 430 26.64 5.17 -29.10
CA GLY A 430 27.77 4.24 -29.03
C GLY A 430 28.22 3.71 -30.40
N LYS A 431 27.27 3.52 -31.34
CA LYS A 431 27.51 2.85 -32.63
C LYS A 431 27.42 3.79 -33.84
N ASP A 432 26.44 4.68 -33.85
CA ASP A 432 26.11 5.52 -35.01
C ASP A 432 27.08 6.70 -35.14
N LYS A 433 27.18 7.29 -36.33
CA LYS A 433 28.17 8.32 -36.71
C LYS A 433 27.50 9.62 -37.15
N ILE A 434 28.22 10.75 -37.06
CA ILE A 434 27.74 12.07 -37.49
C ILE A 434 27.85 12.18 -39.01
N THR A 435 26.83 12.76 -39.66
CA THR A 435 26.74 12.98 -41.11
C THR A 435 26.65 14.46 -41.49
N GLU A 436 26.17 15.32 -40.59
CA GLU A 436 26.18 16.78 -40.75
C GLU A 436 26.35 17.44 -39.37
N ILE A 437 27.13 18.52 -39.30
CA ILE A 437 27.13 19.48 -38.19
C ILE A 437 26.55 20.78 -38.71
N GLY A 438 25.52 21.28 -38.02
CA GLY A 438 25.01 22.63 -38.20
C GLY A 438 25.15 23.39 -36.90
N ALA A 439 25.70 24.60 -36.96
CA ALA A 439 25.74 25.49 -35.82
C ALA A 439 25.65 26.96 -36.22
N VAL A 440 25.09 27.78 -35.35
CA VAL A 440 25.08 29.23 -35.45
C VAL A 440 25.62 29.86 -34.17
N LYS A 441 26.42 30.90 -34.31
CA LYS A 441 26.95 31.68 -33.21
C LYS A 441 26.08 32.91 -33.01
N ILE A 442 25.55 33.07 -31.81
CA ILE A 442 24.66 34.18 -31.44
C ILE A 442 25.34 35.02 -30.37
N LYS A 443 25.40 36.33 -30.60
CA LYS A 443 25.92 37.32 -29.65
C LYS A 443 24.96 38.49 -29.58
N ASN A 444 24.58 38.90 -28.36
CA ASN A 444 23.59 39.97 -28.13
C ASN A 444 22.26 39.75 -28.86
N GLY A 445 21.79 38.49 -28.93
CA GLY A 445 20.53 38.12 -29.58
C GLY A 445 20.57 38.09 -31.11
N VAL A 446 21.73 38.34 -31.73
CA VAL A 446 21.89 38.33 -33.19
C VAL A 446 22.86 37.24 -33.61
N GLU A 447 22.56 36.56 -34.72
CA GLU A 447 23.49 35.65 -35.37
C GLU A 447 24.68 36.41 -35.96
N VAL A 448 25.90 36.00 -35.60
CA VAL A 448 27.15 36.65 -36.03
C VAL A 448 28.03 35.74 -36.88
N GLU A 449 27.84 34.42 -36.83
CA GLU A 449 28.65 33.44 -37.55
C GLU A 449 27.85 32.14 -37.76
N GLU A 450 28.09 31.44 -38.87
CA GLU A 450 27.49 30.14 -39.19
C GLU A 450 28.58 29.09 -39.39
N TYR A 451 28.33 27.85 -38.96
CA TYR A 451 29.12 26.67 -39.25
C TYR A 451 28.21 25.58 -39.83
N SER A 452 28.46 25.15 -41.07
CA SER A 452 27.68 24.07 -41.71
C SER A 452 28.64 23.13 -42.46
N GLN A 453 28.70 21.87 -42.05
CA GLN A 453 29.62 20.89 -42.63
C GLN A 453 28.98 19.50 -42.76
N LEU A 454 28.91 18.98 -43.99
CA LEU A 454 28.64 17.57 -44.23
C LEU A 454 29.87 16.74 -43.90
N ILE A 455 29.68 15.55 -43.35
CA ILE A 455 30.76 14.70 -42.83
C ILE A 455 30.63 13.31 -43.44
N ASN A 456 31.75 12.74 -43.87
CA ASN A 456 31.80 11.35 -44.27
C ASN A 456 31.83 10.45 -43.02
N PRO A 457 30.78 9.62 -42.75
CA PRO A 457 30.71 8.79 -41.55
C PRO A 457 31.52 7.48 -41.67
N GLU A 458 32.12 7.21 -42.84
CA GLU A 458 32.85 5.98 -43.17
C GLU A 458 32.04 4.69 -42.98
N CYS A 459 30.71 4.78 -43.02
CA CYS A 459 29.79 3.66 -42.90
C CYS A 459 28.57 3.83 -43.81
N ALA A 460 27.78 2.75 -43.97
CA ALA A 460 26.56 2.79 -44.76
C ALA A 460 25.47 3.61 -44.03
N ILE A 461 24.78 4.48 -44.77
CA ILE A 461 23.64 5.25 -44.25
C ILE A 461 22.37 4.42 -44.43
N PRO A 462 21.61 4.14 -43.35
CA PRO A 462 20.33 3.43 -43.48
C PRO A 462 19.31 4.23 -44.31
N ASP A 463 18.52 3.55 -45.16
CA ASP A 463 17.54 4.20 -46.05
C ASP A 463 16.58 5.13 -45.29
N LYS A 464 16.13 4.69 -44.11
CA LYS A 464 15.23 5.46 -43.25
C LYS A 464 15.81 6.79 -42.78
N VAL A 465 17.14 6.89 -42.61
CA VAL A 465 17.80 8.15 -42.26
C VAL A 465 17.81 9.08 -43.46
N THR A 466 18.16 8.57 -44.64
CA THR A 466 18.14 9.34 -45.89
C THR A 466 16.74 9.86 -46.23
N GLU A 467 15.67 9.10 -45.95
CA GLU A 467 14.29 9.56 -46.11
C GLU A 467 13.92 10.76 -45.22
N ILE A 468 14.53 10.86 -44.03
CA ILE A 468 14.24 11.91 -43.06
C ILE A 468 15.08 13.16 -43.34
N THR A 469 16.40 12.98 -43.51
CA THR A 469 17.37 14.10 -43.58
C THR A 469 17.64 14.54 -45.02
N GLY A 470 17.29 13.71 -46.00
CA GLY A 470 17.68 13.93 -47.41
C GLY A 470 19.17 13.68 -47.68
N ILE A 471 19.98 13.35 -46.66
CA ILE A 471 21.41 13.10 -46.80
C ILE A 471 21.63 11.67 -47.31
N ASN A 472 22.23 11.56 -48.49
CA ASN A 472 22.55 10.28 -49.12
C ASN A 472 24.06 10.06 -49.23
N ALA A 473 24.46 8.80 -49.46
CA ALA A 473 25.87 8.41 -49.53
C ALA A 473 26.67 9.13 -50.63
N ALA A 474 26.01 9.62 -51.70
CA ALA A 474 26.70 10.37 -52.75
C ALA A 474 27.09 11.79 -52.29
N MET A 475 26.32 12.41 -51.39
CA MET A 475 26.63 13.73 -50.82
C MET A 475 27.81 13.70 -49.86
N LEU A 476 28.03 12.56 -49.18
CA LEU A 476 29.03 12.43 -48.11
C LEU A 476 30.37 11.85 -48.57
N ARG A 477 30.43 11.21 -49.75
CA ARG A 477 31.61 10.46 -50.22
C ARG A 477 32.90 11.28 -50.22
N ASP A 478 32.83 12.51 -50.70
CA ASP A 478 33.98 13.41 -50.87
C ASP A 478 34.08 14.47 -49.76
N GLN A 479 33.29 14.31 -48.69
CA GLN A 479 33.31 15.20 -47.53
C GLN A 479 34.39 14.80 -46.53
N PRO A 480 34.90 15.74 -45.71
CA PRO A 480 35.87 15.43 -44.67
C PRO A 480 35.27 14.51 -43.59
N THR A 481 36.13 13.75 -42.90
CA THR A 481 35.71 12.93 -41.75
C THR A 481 35.58 13.78 -40.48
N ILE A 482 34.92 13.26 -39.44
CA ILE A 482 34.74 13.99 -38.18
C ILE A 482 36.09 14.37 -37.55
N GLU A 483 37.10 13.51 -37.66
CA GLU A 483 38.46 13.73 -37.13
C GLU A 483 39.14 14.93 -37.79
N GLN A 484 38.85 15.19 -39.07
CA GLN A 484 39.42 16.33 -39.81
C GLN A 484 38.73 17.65 -39.47
N VAL A 485 37.44 17.60 -39.08
CA VAL A 485 36.58 18.76 -38.87
C VAL A 485 36.57 19.23 -37.41
N ILE A 486 36.69 18.29 -36.46
CA ILE A 486 36.39 18.53 -35.04
C ILE A 486 37.29 19.59 -34.38
N HIS A 487 38.57 19.70 -34.79
CA HIS A 487 39.45 20.76 -34.27
C HIS A 487 39.00 22.16 -34.67
N GLY A 488 38.57 22.34 -35.92
CA GLY A 488 38.02 23.60 -36.40
C GLY A 488 36.71 23.94 -35.70
N PHE A 489 35.86 22.93 -35.48
CA PHE A 489 34.61 23.11 -34.74
C PHE A 489 34.84 23.44 -33.25
N ALA A 490 35.84 22.82 -32.61
CA ALA A 490 36.20 23.14 -31.23
C ALA A 490 36.65 24.61 -31.08
N ALA A 491 37.44 25.12 -32.04
CA ALA A 491 37.82 26.53 -32.07
C ALA A 491 36.60 27.45 -32.29
N PHE A 492 35.63 27.03 -33.10
CA PHE A 492 34.37 27.77 -33.28
C PHE A 492 33.57 27.88 -31.98
N CYS A 493 33.63 26.86 -31.11
CA CYS A 493 32.92 26.79 -29.84
C CYS A 493 33.60 27.50 -28.66
N GLU A 494 34.85 27.95 -28.82
CA GLU A 494 35.67 28.43 -27.70
C GLU A 494 35.01 29.59 -26.93
N GLY A 495 34.94 29.47 -25.60
CA GLY A 495 34.36 30.47 -24.71
C GLY A 495 32.83 30.59 -24.74
N ALA A 496 32.13 29.88 -25.63
CA ALA A 496 30.69 29.95 -25.78
C ALA A 496 29.93 29.06 -24.79
N VAL A 497 28.63 29.31 -24.65
CA VAL A 497 27.66 28.36 -24.08
C VAL A 497 27.13 27.53 -25.25
N LEU A 498 27.24 26.20 -25.16
CA LEU A 498 26.68 25.31 -26.18
C LEU A 498 25.19 25.15 -25.97
N VAL A 499 24.42 25.20 -27.05
CA VAL A 499 22.96 25.16 -26.99
C VAL A 499 22.44 24.14 -27.97
N ALA A 500 21.48 23.33 -27.55
CA ALA A 500 20.76 22.41 -28.45
C ALA A 500 19.31 22.24 -27.99
N HIS A 501 18.50 21.60 -28.82
CA HIS A 501 17.12 21.27 -28.51
C HIS A 501 17.00 19.77 -28.21
N ASN A 502 16.94 19.40 -26.92
CA ASN A 502 17.25 18.06 -26.41
C ASN A 502 18.76 17.78 -26.32
N ALA A 503 19.49 18.70 -25.70
CA ALA A 503 20.96 18.73 -25.73
C ALA A 503 21.65 17.41 -25.32
N SER A 504 21.02 16.59 -24.47
CA SER A 504 21.57 15.28 -24.10
C SER A 504 21.92 14.39 -25.32
N PHE A 505 21.15 14.49 -26.41
CA PHE A 505 21.37 13.72 -27.62
C PHE A 505 22.59 14.22 -28.40
N ASP A 506 22.59 15.48 -28.81
CA ASP A 506 23.67 16.07 -29.62
C ASP A 506 25.00 16.04 -28.88
N MET A 507 24.98 16.40 -27.59
CA MET A 507 26.19 16.47 -26.77
C MET A 507 26.83 15.09 -26.57
N ALA A 508 26.07 14.00 -26.62
CA ALA A 508 26.66 12.66 -26.55
C ALA A 508 27.55 12.37 -27.77
N PHE A 509 27.15 12.79 -28.97
CA PHE A 509 27.96 12.66 -30.18
C PHE A 509 29.21 13.56 -30.13
N PHE A 510 29.07 14.81 -29.69
CA PHE A 510 30.22 15.72 -29.55
C PHE A 510 31.18 15.29 -28.45
N ARG A 511 30.71 14.87 -27.27
CA ARG A 511 31.58 14.36 -26.20
C ARG A 511 32.44 13.19 -26.69
N ARG A 512 31.86 12.29 -27.50
CA ARG A 512 32.61 11.21 -28.16
C ARG A 512 33.64 11.78 -29.14
N ALA A 513 33.23 12.63 -30.08
CA ALA A 513 34.12 13.20 -31.09
C ALA A 513 35.30 13.98 -30.48
N PHE A 514 35.06 14.80 -29.45
CA PHE A 514 36.09 15.53 -28.72
C PHE A 514 37.03 14.59 -27.98
N ARG A 515 36.50 13.58 -27.29
CA ARG A 515 37.30 12.57 -26.59
C ARG A 515 38.21 11.81 -27.56
N ASP A 516 37.67 11.35 -28.68
CA ASP A 516 38.40 10.58 -29.68
C ASP A 516 39.52 11.44 -30.33
N ALA A 517 39.32 12.77 -30.42
CA ALA A 517 40.33 13.73 -30.85
C ALA A 517 41.21 14.28 -29.71
N SER A 518 41.09 13.77 -28.48
CA SER A 518 41.82 14.24 -27.29
C SER A 518 41.67 15.74 -26.98
N ILE A 519 40.50 16.31 -27.28
CA ILE A 519 40.15 17.70 -27.00
C ILE A 519 39.31 17.76 -25.70
N PRO A 520 39.67 18.60 -24.71
CA PRO A 520 38.83 18.80 -23.52
C PRO A 520 37.43 19.32 -23.88
N PHE A 521 36.39 18.75 -23.28
CA PHE A 521 35.00 19.17 -23.49
C PHE A 521 34.48 19.89 -22.23
N ASN A 522 34.83 21.17 -22.09
CA ASN A 522 34.54 21.98 -20.90
C ASN A 522 33.67 23.18 -21.26
N PHE A 523 32.39 22.94 -21.56
CA PHE A 523 31.45 23.99 -21.93
C PHE A 523 30.22 23.95 -21.03
N PRO A 524 29.65 25.10 -20.64
CA PRO A 524 28.27 25.16 -20.18
C PRO A 524 27.33 24.75 -21.31
N ILE A 525 26.30 23.95 -21.00
CA ILE A 525 25.38 23.39 -21.99
C ILE A 525 23.96 23.78 -21.62
N LEU A 526 23.28 24.53 -22.48
CA LEU A 526 21.89 24.94 -22.30
C LEU A 526 20.96 24.08 -23.16
N ASP A 527 19.96 23.46 -22.54
CA ASP A 527 18.92 22.70 -23.25
C ASP A 527 17.64 23.52 -23.43
N THR A 528 17.36 23.91 -24.68
CA THR A 528 16.15 24.67 -25.02
C THR A 528 14.87 23.85 -24.88
N LEU A 529 14.95 22.51 -24.92
CA LEU A 529 13.80 21.64 -24.64
C LEU A 529 13.42 21.71 -23.16
N ALA A 530 14.42 21.58 -22.27
CA ALA A 530 14.22 21.73 -20.82
C ALA A 530 13.69 23.14 -20.50
N LEU A 531 14.27 24.18 -21.10
CA LEU A 531 13.81 25.57 -20.94
C LEU A 531 12.35 25.74 -21.37
N SER A 532 12.02 25.24 -22.57
CA SER A 532 10.66 25.36 -23.13
C SER A 532 9.62 24.62 -22.29
N ARG A 533 9.93 23.39 -21.83
CA ARG A 533 9.02 22.59 -20.98
C ARG A 533 8.66 23.30 -19.69
N ASN A 534 9.61 24.04 -19.12
CA ASN A 534 9.42 24.69 -17.83
C ASN A 534 8.77 26.06 -17.94
N TYR A 535 9.07 26.81 -19.00
CA TYR A 535 8.53 28.15 -19.22
C TYR A 535 7.15 28.12 -19.92
N TYR A 536 6.95 27.28 -20.93
CA TYR A 536 5.71 27.20 -21.70
C TYR A 536 4.86 25.97 -21.35
N ARG A 537 4.60 25.73 -20.06
CA ARG A 537 3.93 24.52 -19.53
C ARG A 537 2.57 24.18 -20.17
N GLN A 538 1.90 25.18 -20.75
CA GLN A 538 0.61 25.05 -21.42
C GLN A 538 0.69 24.39 -22.82
N LEU A 539 1.88 24.26 -23.40
CA LEU A 539 2.04 23.64 -24.72
C LEU A 539 1.87 22.12 -24.62
N LYS A 540 1.04 21.56 -25.50
CA LYS A 540 0.83 20.09 -25.58
C LYS A 540 2.06 19.35 -26.10
N SER A 541 2.98 20.04 -26.77
CA SER A 541 4.18 19.47 -27.35
C SER A 541 5.29 20.50 -27.38
N HIS A 542 6.50 20.06 -27.03
CA HIS A 542 7.71 20.88 -27.01
C HIS A 542 8.72 20.43 -28.07
N LYS A 543 8.27 19.77 -29.15
CA LYS A 543 9.14 19.52 -30.30
C LYS A 543 9.48 20.86 -30.96
N LEU A 544 10.70 21.00 -31.49
CA LEU A 544 11.20 22.25 -32.11
C LEU A 544 10.16 22.90 -33.03
N GLY A 545 9.62 22.17 -34.01
CA GLY A 545 8.62 22.72 -34.93
C GLY A 545 7.32 23.22 -34.28
N GLN A 546 6.89 22.63 -33.16
CA GLN A 546 5.71 23.11 -32.43
C GLN A 546 6.02 24.38 -31.63
N ILE A 547 7.21 24.47 -31.05
CA ILE A 547 7.67 25.68 -30.34
C ILE A 547 7.89 26.82 -31.33
N CYS A 548 8.54 26.56 -32.46
CA CYS A 548 8.73 27.56 -33.51
C CYS A 548 7.38 28.14 -33.96
N LYS A 549 6.37 27.28 -34.17
CA LYS A 549 5.01 27.72 -34.48
C LYS A 549 4.39 28.57 -33.37
N ALA A 550 4.57 28.18 -32.11
CA ALA A 550 4.04 28.92 -30.97
C ALA A 550 4.68 30.32 -30.82
N LEU A 551 5.97 30.45 -31.13
CA LEU A 551 6.75 31.67 -30.98
C LEU A 551 6.86 32.50 -32.28
N GLY A 552 6.21 32.08 -33.36
CA GLY A 552 6.31 32.73 -34.67
C GLY A 552 7.74 32.76 -35.22
N VAL A 553 8.48 31.66 -35.06
CA VAL A 553 9.81 31.43 -35.65
C VAL A 553 9.63 30.61 -36.93
N ASN A 554 10.31 31.00 -38.00
CA ASN A 554 10.22 30.30 -39.28
C ASN A 554 11.16 29.09 -39.28
N LEU A 555 10.61 27.90 -39.48
CA LEU A 555 11.36 26.66 -39.69
C LEU A 555 11.32 26.29 -41.18
N THR A 556 12.28 26.80 -41.97
CA THR A 556 12.43 26.50 -43.40
C THR A 556 13.41 25.36 -43.61
N ASN A 557 13.07 24.35 -44.43
CA ASN A 557 13.87 23.14 -44.66
C ASN A 557 14.21 22.38 -43.36
N ALA A 558 13.19 21.97 -42.62
CA ALA A 558 13.35 21.07 -41.46
C ALA A 558 14.16 19.81 -41.87
N HIS A 559 15.04 19.32 -40.99
CA HIS A 559 15.96 18.19 -41.24
C HIS A 559 17.25 18.55 -42.02
N ARG A 560 17.70 19.79 -41.88
CA ARG A 560 19.07 20.21 -42.19
C ARG A 560 19.63 20.87 -40.95
N ALA A 561 20.78 20.38 -40.51
CA ALA A 561 21.29 20.71 -39.18
C ALA A 561 21.42 22.23 -38.94
N VAL A 562 21.91 22.98 -39.94
CA VAL A 562 22.13 24.44 -39.78
C VAL A 562 20.82 25.24 -39.71
N HIS A 563 19.76 24.77 -40.36
CA HIS A 563 18.45 25.43 -40.30
C HIS A 563 17.76 25.16 -38.96
N ASP A 564 17.87 23.94 -38.44
CA ASP A 564 17.32 23.57 -37.14
C ASP A 564 18.10 24.23 -35.98
N ALA A 565 19.42 24.36 -36.09
CA ALA A 565 20.25 25.14 -35.17
C ALA A 565 19.86 26.62 -35.12
N ARG A 566 19.62 27.24 -36.29
CA ARG A 566 19.16 28.64 -36.38
C ARG A 566 17.79 28.85 -35.74
N ALA A 567 16.83 27.98 -36.08
CA ALA A 567 15.49 28.05 -35.50
C ALA A 567 15.54 27.85 -33.97
N THR A 568 16.37 26.93 -33.49
CA THR A 568 16.62 26.72 -32.05
C THR A 568 17.21 27.98 -31.40
N GLY A 569 18.11 28.68 -32.09
CA GLY A 569 18.70 29.93 -31.62
C GLY A 569 17.70 31.07 -31.52
N GLU A 570 16.82 31.23 -32.50
CA GLU A 570 15.72 32.21 -32.42
C GLU A 570 14.74 31.88 -31.27
N VAL A 571 14.43 30.59 -31.08
CA VAL A 571 13.62 30.12 -29.95
C VAL A 571 14.28 30.45 -28.62
N LEU A 572 15.59 30.22 -28.49
CA LEU A 572 16.36 30.57 -27.28
C LEU A 572 16.25 32.07 -26.99
N VAL A 573 16.60 32.93 -27.96
CA VAL A 573 16.63 34.38 -27.77
C VAL A 573 15.25 34.89 -27.34
N LYS A 574 14.18 34.53 -28.06
CA LYS A 574 12.81 34.94 -27.70
C LYS A 574 12.38 34.45 -26.32
N THR A 575 12.80 33.24 -25.94
CA THR A 575 12.46 32.67 -24.62
C THR A 575 13.20 33.40 -23.50
N LEU A 576 14.50 33.67 -23.66
CA LEU A 576 15.28 34.43 -22.68
C LEU A 576 14.76 35.87 -22.53
N GLU A 577 14.38 36.52 -23.64
CA GLU A 577 13.76 37.86 -23.60
C GLU A 577 12.44 37.86 -22.84
N SER A 578 11.57 36.88 -23.09
CA SER A 578 10.29 36.73 -22.40
C SER A 578 10.50 36.47 -20.89
N MET A 579 11.43 35.58 -20.55
CA MET A 579 11.79 35.29 -19.17
C MET A 579 12.34 36.54 -18.44
N GLN A 580 13.19 37.33 -19.09
CA GLN A 580 13.77 38.54 -18.52
C GLN A 580 12.68 39.60 -18.25
N ALA A 581 11.66 39.66 -19.09
CA ALA A 581 10.50 40.54 -18.93
C ALA A 581 9.60 40.12 -17.76
N ASP A 582 9.40 38.81 -17.55
CA ASP A 582 8.59 38.28 -16.45
C ASP A 582 9.29 38.41 -15.08
N LYS A 583 10.59 38.08 -15.03
CA LYS A 583 11.40 38.12 -13.81
C LYS A 583 12.86 38.38 -14.18
N PRO A 584 13.50 39.46 -13.68
CA PRO A 584 14.90 39.73 -13.99
C PRO A 584 15.85 38.67 -13.42
N PHE A 585 16.87 38.31 -14.20
CA PHE A 585 18.05 37.53 -13.80
C PHE A 585 19.33 38.13 -14.41
N ALA A 586 20.51 37.82 -13.85
CA ALA A 586 21.76 38.50 -14.19
C ALA A 586 22.89 37.56 -14.64
N HIS A 587 22.92 36.34 -14.13
CA HIS A 587 23.97 35.36 -14.40
C HIS A 587 23.41 34.10 -15.07
N LEU A 588 24.26 33.35 -15.77
CA LEU A 588 23.85 32.11 -16.44
C LEU A 588 23.31 31.06 -15.45
N SER A 589 23.93 30.96 -14.26
CA SER A 589 23.49 30.09 -13.15
C SER A 589 22.08 30.41 -12.63
N ASP A 590 21.60 31.66 -12.79
CA ASP A 590 20.25 32.05 -12.39
C ASP A 590 19.16 31.30 -13.18
N LEU A 591 19.44 30.83 -14.40
CA LEU A 591 18.47 30.08 -15.22
C LEU A 591 17.99 28.78 -14.56
N ASN A 592 18.87 28.10 -13.83
CA ASN A 592 18.50 26.86 -13.11
C ASN A 592 17.62 27.14 -11.88
N SER A 593 17.75 28.33 -11.27
CA SER A 593 16.94 28.74 -10.11
C SER A 593 15.73 29.59 -10.49
N TYR A 594 15.56 29.89 -11.78
CA TYR A 594 14.46 30.71 -12.29
C TYR A 594 13.10 30.07 -12.00
N PHE A 595 13.01 28.76 -12.20
CA PHE A 595 11.80 27.97 -11.96
C PHE A 595 11.78 27.45 -10.53
N GLY A 596 10.61 27.50 -9.88
CA GLY A 596 10.40 26.79 -8.61
C GLY A 596 10.46 25.27 -8.80
N THR A 597 10.75 24.54 -7.73
CA THR A 597 10.73 23.07 -7.74
C THR A 597 9.38 22.56 -8.23
N ASP A 598 9.39 21.73 -9.27
CA ASP A 598 8.17 21.08 -9.74
C ASP A 598 7.85 19.87 -8.87
N ALA A 599 7.03 20.09 -7.84
CA ALA A 599 6.51 19.02 -7.01
C ALA A 599 5.69 17.99 -7.80
N GLY A 600 5.37 18.20 -9.08
CA GLY A 600 4.72 17.26 -10.00
C GLY A 600 5.68 16.31 -10.75
N GLY A 601 7.01 16.51 -10.67
CA GLY A 601 8.03 15.71 -11.36
C GLY A 601 8.03 14.22 -11.04
N GLU A 602 8.85 13.44 -11.74
CA GLU A 602 9.03 12.01 -11.44
C GLU A 602 9.60 11.84 -10.03
N SER A 603 8.91 11.07 -9.19
CA SER A 603 9.37 10.75 -7.84
C SER A 603 10.03 9.38 -7.78
N ARG A 604 11.09 9.28 -6.98
CA ARG A 604 11.89 8.08 -6.73
C ARG A 604 11.93 7.80 -5.24
N HIS A 605 12.06 6.55 -4.84
CA HIS A 605 12.17 6.21 -3.42
C HIS A 605 13.57 6.49 -2.90
N ILE A 606 13.67 6.82 -1.61
CA ILE A 606 14.93 7.06 -0.91
C ILE A 606 14.81 6.68 0.56
N ILE A 607 15.78 5.98 1.14
CA ILE A 607 15.77 5.67 2.57
C ILE A 607 16.55 6.72 3.35
N LEU A 608 15.93 7.25 4.40
CA LEU A 608 16.52 8.23 5.31
C LEU A 608 16.52 7.65 6.72
N LEU A 609 17.71 7.40 7.29
CA LEU A 609 17.87 6.88 8.65
C LEU A 609 18.48 7.96 9.55
N ALA A 610 17.78 8.34 10.62
CA ALA A 610 18.29 9.29 11.60
C ALA A 610 19.31 8.61 12.52
N THR A 611 20.53 9.15 12.59
CA THR A 611 21.60 8.59 13.45
C THR A 611 21.61 9.17 14.86
N SER A 612 20.97 10.32 15.08
CA SER A 612 20.94 11.01 16.37
C SER A 612 19.57 11.66 16.61
N ARG A 613 19.39 12.26 17.80
CA ARG A 613 18.21 13.10 18.08
C ARG A 613 18.14 14.34 17.17
N GLU A 614 19.29 14.90 16.80
CA GLU A 614 19.34 16.01 15.84
C GLU A 614 18.93 15.53 14.44
N GLY A 615 19.40 14.35 14.04
CA GLY A 615 18.94 13.65 12.84
C GLY A 615 17.43 13.45 12.81
N MET A 616 16.82 13.00 13.92
CA MET A 616 15.36 12.89 14.01
C MET A 616 14.65 14.24 13.83
N THR A 617 15.22 15.32 14.36
CA THR A 617 14.67 16.67 14.19
C THR A 617 14.73 17.10 12.72
N ASN A 618 15.84 16.80 12.04
CA ASN A 618 16.01 17.05 10.62
C ASN A 618 15.04 16.22 9.78
N LEU A 619 14.85 14.94 10.11
CA LEU A 619 13.90 14.06 9.46
C LEU A 619 12.46 14.54 9.61
N ASN A 620 12.04 14.90 10.83
CA ASN A 620 10.73 15.49 11.10
C ASN A 620 10.50 16.78 10.29
N ARG A 621 11.54 17.60 10.14
CA ARG A 621 11.50 18.81 9.31
C ARG A 621 11.36 18.49 7.82
N MET A 622 12.10 17.51 7.29
CA MET A 622 11.95 17.05 5.91
C MET A 622 10.54 16.51 5.64
N VAL A 623 10.02 15.66 6.53
CA VAL A 623 8.64 15.14 6.45
C VAL A 623 7.62 16.28 6.50
N SER A 624 7.80 17.27 7.39
CA SER A 624 6.90 18.42 7.49
C SER A 624 6.91 19.28 6.22
N GLU A 625 8.09 19.60 5.70
CA GLU A 625 8.25 20.38 4.46
C GLU A 625 7.66 19.63 3.25
N ALA A 626 7.85 18.32 3.19
CA ALA A 626 7.27 17.45 2.16
C ALA A 626 5.73 17.47 2.18
N HIS A 627 5.11 17.52 3.35
CA HIS A 627 3.65 17.59 3.50
C HIS A 627 3.07 19.01 3.34
N LEU A 628 3.83 20.05 3.71
CA LEU A 628 3.32 21.42 3.74
C LEU A 628 3.63 22.23 2.48
N LYS A 629 4.79 22.01 1.85
CA LYS A 629 5.27 22.82 0.71
C LYS A 629 5.38 22.04 -0.60
N TYR A 630 5.76 20.77 -0.52
CA TYR A 630 6.07 19.95 -1.70
C TYR A 630 5.08 18.79 -1.87
N PHE A 631 3.92 18.87 -1.23
CA PHE A 631 2.89 17.85 -1.36
C PHE A 631 2.27 17.92 -2.75
N HIS A 632 2.14 16.76 -3.39
CA HIS A 632 1.41 16.63 -4.64
C HIS A 632 0.38 15.52 -4.52
N ARG A 633 0.72 14.30 -4.95
CA ARG A 633 -0.03 13.07 -4.65
C ARG A 633 0.54 12.35 -3.43
N THR A 634 1.83 12.55 -3.20
CA THR A 634 2.62 12.04 -2.10
C THR A 634 3.44 13.20 -1.52
N PRO A 635 3.92 13.10 -0.27
CA PRO A 635 4.79 14.11 0.33
C PRO A 635 6.20 14.02 -0.28
N ARG A 636 6.52 14.89 -1.23
CA ARG A 636 7.78 14.81 -2.01
C ARG A 636 8.90 15.60 -1.37
N MET A 637 10.13 15.12 -1.52
CA MET A 637 11.33 15.68 -0.93
C MET A 637 12.32 16.06 -2.04
N PRO A 638 12.48 17.37 -2.33
CA PRO A 638 13.51 17.83 -3.25
C PRO A 638 14.91 17.43 -2.79
N ARG A 639 15.81 17.11 -3.72
CA ARG A 639 17.20 16.75 -3.40
C ARG A 639 17.90 17.83 -2.56
N SER A 640 17.67 19.11 -2.84
CA SER A 640 18.19 20.24 -2.05
C SER A 640 17.64 20.28 -0.63
N LEU A 641 16.39 19.88 -0.40
CA LEU A 641 15.80 19.81 0.93
C LEU A 641 16.51 18.74 1.77
N ILE A 642 16.78 17.58 1.16
CA ILE A 642 17.53 16.48 1.81
C ILE A 642 18.95 16.92 2.09
N ALA A 643 19.65 17.49 1.10
CA ALA A 643 21.01 18.00 1.26
C ALA A 643 21.12 19.04 2.39
N LYS A 644 20.16 19.97 2.47
CA LYS A 644 20.09 21.00 3.52
C LYS A 644 19.90 20.43 4.92
N ASN A 645 19.17 19.33 5.05
CA ASN A 645 18.87 18.69 6.34
C ASN A 645 19.64 17.37 6.53
N ARG A 646 20.74 17.16 5.79
CA ARG A 646 21.45 15.87 5.74
C ARG A 646 22.24 15.54 7.01
N LYS A 647 22.53 16.53 7.86
CA LYS A 647 23.28 16.30 9.10
C LYS A 647 22.58 15.22 9.94
N ASP A 648 23.35 14.22 10.37
CA ASP A 648 22.90 13.06 11.15
C ASP A 648 21.80 12.22 10.47
N ILE A 649 21.81 12.19 9.13
CA ILE A 649 20.97 11.33 8.30
C ILE A 649 21.88 10.45 7.44
N LEU A 650 21.69 9.14 7.49
CA LEU A 650 22.23 8.20 6.50
C LEU A 650 21.21 8.02 5.38
N VAL A 651 21.68 8.08 4.14
CA VAL A 651 20.84 8.02 2.94
C VAL A 651 21.10 6.72 2.17
N GLY A 652 20.06 5.89 2.03
CA GLY A 652 20.08 4.63 1.28
C GLY A 652 19.45 4.76 -0.11
N SER A 653 19.94 3.97 -1.07
CA SER A 653 19.47 4.03 -2.48
C SER A 653 18.08 3.44 -2.73
N ALA A 654 17.47 2.82 -1.71
CA ALA A 654 16.12 2.24 -1.72
C ALA A 654 15.90 1.09 -2.71
N CYS A 655 14.63 0.78 -2.97
CA CYS A 655 14.13 -0.35 -3.75
C CYS A 655 14.23 -0.12 -5.26
N GLU A 656 13.47 -0.88 -6.05
CA GLU A 656 13.39 -0.76 -7.49
C GLU A 656 12.76 0.54 -7.98
N ALA A 657 11.98 1.20 -7.12
CA ALA A 657 11.50 2.56 -7.34
C ALA A 657 12.56 3.63 -6.99
N GLY A 658 13.71 3.22 -6.45
CA GLY A 658 14.86 4.05 -6.16
C GLY A 658 15.62 4.50 -7.42
N GLU A 659 16.34 5.61 -7.30
CA GLU A 659 17.03 6.22 -8.44
C GLU A 659 18.14 5.36 -9.03
N LEU A 660 18.99 4.80 -8.17
CA LEU A 660 20.13 4.00 -8.64
C LEU A 660 19.66 2.73 -9.35
N TYR A 661 18.68 2.02 -8.79
CA TYR A 661 18.14 0.80 -9.39
C TYR A 661 17.55 1.10 -10.78
N ARG A 662 16.72 2.15 -10.89
CA ARG A 662 16.16 2.58 -12.18
C ARG A 662 17.24 2.97 -13.19
N ALA A 663 18.32 3.61 -12.75
CA ALA A 663 19.43 3.99 -13.62
C ALA A 663 20.19 2.76 -14.15
N VAL A 664 20.42 1.75 -13.31
CA VAL A 664 21.01 0.47 -13.72
C VAL A 664 20.11 -0.24 -14.73
N LEU A 665 18.80 -0.36 -14.43
CA LEU A 665 17.81 -0.96 -15.33
C LEU A 665 17.74 -0.24 -16.68
N ALA A 666 17.87 1.09 -16.68
CA ALA A 666 17.87 1.91 -17.90
C ALA A 666 19.18 1.84 -18.70
N GLY A 667 20.20 1.10 -18.24
CA GLY A 667 21.48 0.95 -18.93
C GLY A 667 22.29 2.25 -18.99
N LYS A 668 22.21 3.08 -17.94
CA LYS A 668 23.01 4.31 -17.82
C LYS A 668 24.51 4.01 -17.81
N SER A 669 25.32 4.99 -18.22
CA SER A 669 26.77 4.80 -18.27
C SER A 669 27.39 4.69 -16.86
N GLU A 670 28.52 3.99 -16.72
CA GLU A 670 29.22 3.84 -15.43
C GLU A 670 29.49 5.18 -14.73
N LYS A 671 29.77 6.23 -15.51
CA LYS A 671 29.99 7.58 -14.98
C LYS A 671 28.71 8.16 -14.38
N GLU A 672 27.57 8.04 -15.05
CA GLU A 672 26.28 8.49 -14.53
C GLU A 672 25.89 7.68 -13.28
N LEU A 673 26.12 6.37 -13.30
CA LEU A 673 25.86 5.49 -12.15
C LEU A 673 26.71 5.90 -10.94
N ASP A 674 27.97 6.27 -11.14
CA ASP A 674 28.83 6.80 -10.08
C ASP A 674 28.33 8.10 -9.50
N GLU A 675 27.95 9.04 -10.37
CA GLU A 675 27.43 10.34 -9.97
C GLU A 675 26.17 10.17 -9.11
N ILE A 676 25.25 9.30 -9.53
CA ILE A 676 24.04 8.95 -8.77
C ILE A 676 24.43 8.28 -7.44
N ALA A 677 25.22 7.21 -7.47
CA ALA A 677 25.60 6.44 -6.29
C ALA A 677 26.40 7.28 -5.27
N SER A 678 27.14 8.30 -5.72
CA SER A 678 27.91 9.20 -4.86
C SER A 678 27.06 9.90 -3.79
N PHE A 679 25.78 10.17 -4.10
CA PHE A 679 24.83 10.83 -3.19
C PHE A 679 24.39 9.97 -2.01
N TYR A 680 24.53 8.65 -2.09
CA TYR A 680 24.03 7.71 -1.07
C TYR A 680 25.14 7.30 -0.10
N ASP A 681 24.85 7.15 1.18
CA ASP A 681 25.82 6.68 2.19
C ASP A 681 25.98 5.15 2.15
N TYR A 682 24.95 4.45 1.68
CA TYR A 682 24.95 3.02 1.44
C TYR A 682 24.00 2.68 0.28
N LEU A 683 24.24 1.55 -0.37
CA LEU A 683 23.45 1.08 -1.51
C LEU A 683 22.62 -0.13 -1.11
N GLU A 684 21.41 -0.24 -1.63
CA GLU A 684 20.49 -1.33 -1.33
C GLU A 684 20.37 -2.31 -2.49
N ILE A 685 20.28 -3.59 -2.14
CA ILE A 685 19.85 -4.68 -3.01
C ILE A 685 18.75 -5.46 -2.28
N GLN A 686 17.86 -6.09 -3.03
CA GLN A 686 16.69 -6.78 -2.48
C GLN A 686 16.55 -8.20 -3.03
N PRO A 687 15.84 -9.09 -2.31
CA PRO A 687 15.49 -10.42 -2.81
C PRO A 687 14.90 -10.36 -4.23
N LEU A 688 15.20 -11.36 -5.04
CA LEU A 688 14.76 -11.44 -6.44
C LEU A 688 13.23 -11.46 -6.53
N GLY A 689 12.58 -12.10 -5.56
CA GLY A 689 11.11 -12.15 -5.46
C GLY A 689 10.47 -10.76 -5.34
N ASN A 690 11.15 -9.75 -4.78
CA ASN A 690 10.64 -8.39 -4.72
C ASN A 690 10.43 -7.81 -6.14
N ASN A 691 11.30 -8.21 -7.08
CA ASN A 691 11.36 -7.69 -8.45
C ASN A 691 10.85 -8.67 -9.51
N GLU A 692 10.24 -9.79 -9.12
CA GLU A 692 9.74 -10.82 -10.06
C GLU A 692 8.72 -10.26 -11.05
N PHE A 693 7.97 -9.22 -10.66
CA PHE A 693 7.01 -8.55 -11.54
C PHE A 693 7.68 -7.97 -12.80
N MET A 694 8.95 -7.57 -12.72
CA MET A 694 9.70 -7.04 -13.88
C MET A 694 9.89 -8.09 -14.98
N ILE A 695 10.00 -9.37 -14.61
CA ILE A 695 10.04 -10.48 -15.56
C ILE A 695 8.67 -10.64 -16.22
N ARG A 696 7.59 -10.60 -15.41
CA ARG A 696 6.21 -10.74 -15.88
C ARG A 696 5.81 -9.60 -16.84
N GLU A 697 6.29 -8.40 -16.58
CA GLU A 697 6.04 -7.20 -17.41
C GLU A 697 7.01 -7.09 -18.60
N GLY A 698 8.02 -7.95 -18.70
CA GLY A 698 9.00 -7.95 -19.79
C GLY A 698 10.01 -6.79 -19.73
N LEU A 699 10.19 -6.17 -18.55
CA LEU A 699 11.24 -5.17 -18.30
C LEU A 699 12.62 -5.82 -18.27
N VAL A 700 12.70 -7.07 -17.80
CA VAL A 700 13.90 -7.91 -17.81
C VAL A 700 13.56 -9.30 -18.37
N PRO A 701 14.52 -10.01 -18.99
CA PRO A 701 14.24 -11.28 -19.66
C PRO A 701 13.98 -12.46 -18.71
N ASP A 702 14.69 -12.53 -17.58
CA ASP A 702 14.66 -13.66 -16.66
C ASP A 702 15.21 -13.30 -15.27
N GLU A 703 15.26 -14.29 -14.37
CA GLU A 703 15.82 -14.16 -13.02
C GLU A 703 17.32 -13.84 -13.02
N GLU A 704 18.08 -14.25 -14.04
CA GLU A 704 19.52 -13.96 -14.10
C GLU A 704 19.76 -12.47 -14.32
N ALA A 705 18.93 -11.81 -15.12
CA ALA A 705 18.97 -10.36 -15.27
C ALA A 705 18.71 -9.61 -13.95
N LEU A 706 17.82 -10.11 -13.07
CA LEU A 706 17.63 -9.53 -11.73
C LEU A 706 18.88 -9.71 -10.86
N LYS A 707 19.54 -10.87 -10.95
CA LYS A 707 20.82 -11.10 -10.26
C LYS A 707 21.91 -10.18 -10.79
N ASP A 708 21.96 -9.94 -12.09
CA ASP A 708 22.93 -9.05 -12.72
C ASP A 708 22.76 -7.60 -12.27
N ILE A 709 21.53 -7.11 -12.12
CA ILE A 709 21.27 -5.79 -11.52
C ILE A 709 21.84 -5.72 -10.09
N ASN A 710 21.55 -6.72 -9.26
CA ASN A 710 22.09 -6.77 -7.89
C ASN A 710 23.64 -6.85 -7.89
N ARG A 711 24.26 -7.65 -8.78
CA ARG A 711 25.72 -7.74 -8.92
C ARG A 711 26.32 -6.41 -9.36
N HIS A 712 25.67 -5.68 -10.27
CA HIS A 712 26.13 -4.38 -10.75
C HIS A 712 26.10 -3.33 -9.64
N ILE A 713 25.04 -3.30 -8.82
CA ILE A 713 24.98 -2.43 -7.62
C ILE A 713 26.10 -2.79 -6.63
N VAL A 714 26.37 -4.08 -6.42
CA VAL A 714 27.49 -4.54 -5.58
C VAL A 714 28.84 -4.07 -6.15
N GLU A 715 29.03 -4.12 -7.46
CA GLU A 715 30.23 -3.65 -8.13
C GLU A 715 30.41 -2.13 -7.98
N ILE A 716 29.34 -1.34 -8.16
CA ILE A 716 29.34 0.11 -7.93
C ILE A 716 29.72 0.41 -6.48
N GLY A 717 29.15 -0.31 -5.51
CA GLY A 717 29.49 -0.20 -4.10
C GLY A 717 30.98 -0.46 -3.83
N ARG A 718 31.54 -1.53 -4.41
CA ARG A 718 32.97 -1.85 -4.31
C ARG A 718 33.84 -0.75 -4.93
N ARG A 719 33.46 -0.26 -6.10
CA ARG A 719 34.21 0.75 -6.88
C ARG A 719 34.23 2.11 -6.17
N LEU A 720 33.15 2.49 -5.51
CA LEU A 720 33.02 3.75 -4.76
C LEU A 720 33.32 3.62 -3.27
N ASN A 721 33.70 2.42 -2.81
CA ASN A 721 33.91 2.10 -1.39
C ASN A 721 32.70 2.47 -0.51
N LYS A 722 31.50 2.11 -0.98
CA LYS A 722 30.23 2.29 -0.26
C LYS A 722 29.69 0.93 0.20
N PRO A 723 29.20 0.81 1.44
CA PRO A 723 28.57 -0.42 1.92
C PRO A 723 27.32 -0.72 1.10
N VAL A 724 27.17 -1.98 0.72
CA VAL A 724 25.97 -2.50 0.05
C VAL A 724 25.25 -3.38 1.04
N VAL A 725 23.95 -3.16 1.24
CA VAL A 725 23.13 -3.84 2.24
C VAL A 725 21.97 -4.55 1.56
N ALA A 726 21.71 -5.77 1.99
CA ALA A 726 20.56 -6.54 1.55
C ALA A 726 19.36 -6.27 2.48
N THR A 727 18.32 -5.63 1.95
CA THR A 727 17.13 -5.23 2.72
C THR A 727 15.90 -6.02 2.29
N GLY A 728 14.92 -6.13 3.19
CA GLY A 728 13.73 -6.95 2.96
C GLY A 728 12.57 -6.23 2.25
N ASP A 729 12.51 -4.91 2.37
CA ASP A 729 11.34 -4.09 2.01
C ASP A 729 10.05 -4.64 2.64
N VAL A 730 10.12 -4.85 3.95
CA VAL A 730 9.14 -5.65 4.67
C VAL A 730 7.80 -4.90 4.76
N HIS A 731 6.73 -5.48 4.25
CA HIS A 731 5.36 -4.93 4.31
C HIS A 731 4.41 -5.73 5.21
N PHE A 732 4.79 -6.97 5.52
CA PHE A 732 4.01 -7.86 6.37
C PHE A 732 4.93 -8.82 7.13
N LYS A 733 4.42 -9.42 8.21
CA LYS A 733 5.28 -10.14 9.16
C LYS A 733 5.66 -11.53 8.65
N ASP A 734 4.68 -12.35 8.30
CA ASP A 734 4.89 -13.73 7.84
C ASP A 734 4.42 -13.91 6.39
N PRO A 735 4.94 -14.89 5.62
CA PRO A 735 4.56 -15.10 4.22
C PRO A 735 3.04 -15.18 3.99
N LYS A 736 2.32 -15.81 4.93
CA LYS A 736 0.87 -15.98 4.92
C LYS A 736 0.09 -14.66 5.03
N ASP A 737 0.71 -13.61 5.58
CA ASP A 737 0.06 -12.31 5.78
C ASP A 737 -0.05 -11.52 4.46
N ALA A 738 0.56 -12.01 3.38
CA ALA A 738 0.47 -11.44 2.03
C ALA A 738 -0.98 -11.26 1.57
N ILE A 739 -1.90 -12.14 2.00
CA ILE A 739 -3.32 -12.05 1.63
C ILE A 739 -3.97 -10.75 2.13
N TYR A 740 -3.56 -10.21 3.27
CA TYR A 740 -4.10 -8.96 3.79
C TYR A 740 -3.69 -7.78 2.92
N ARG A 741 -2.43 -7.76 2.47
CA ARG A 741 -1.95 -6.77 1.51
C ARG A 741 -2.63 -6.91 0.15
N ALA A 742 -2.83 -8.14 -0.34
CA ALA A 742 -3.59 -8.40 -1.57
C ALA A 742 -5.00 -7.79 -1.50
N ILE A 743 -5.70 -7.95 -0.38
CA ILE A 743 -7.01 -7.33 -0.14
C ILE A 743 -6.91 -5.79 -0.18
N LEU A 744 -5.92 -5.19 0.48
CA LEU A 744 -5.70 -3.73 0.44
C LEU A 744 -5.43 -3.25 -1.00
N MET A 745 -4.59 -3.93 -1.75
CA MET A 745 -4.29 -3.57 -3.14
C MET A 745 -5.51 -3.74 -4.07
N ALA A 746 -6.30 -4.79 -3.88
CA ALA A 746 -7.55 -4.99 -4.61
C ALA A 746 -8.54 -3.82 -4.36
N THR A 747 -8.60 -3.29 -3.14
CA THR A 747 -9.45 -2.11 -2.84
C THR A 747 -8.99 -0.83 -3.53
N LYS A 748 -7.70 -0.73 -3.90
CA LYS A 748 -7.14 0.39 -4.69
C LYS A 748 -7.32 0.21 -6.20
N GLY A 749 -7.84 -0.93 -6.65
CA GLY A 749 -8.10 -1.22 -8.06
C GLY A 749 -6.93 -1.83 -8.83
N PHE A 750 -5.95 -2.44 -8.13
CA PHE A 750 -4.88 -3.22 -8.79
C PHE A 750 -5.45 -4.53 -9.35
N GLU A 751 -5.29 -4.75 -10.67
CA GLU A 751 -5.82 -5.93 -11.36
C GLU A 751 -5.06 -7.22 -11.01
N ASP A 752 -3.80 -7.09 -10.60
CA ASP A 752 -2.88 -8.16 -10.23
C ASP A 752 -2.70 -8.29 -8.70
N ALA A 753 -3.66 -7.79 -7.91
CA ALA A 753 -3.57 -7.75 -6.46
C ALA A 753 -3.28 -9.11 -5.80
N ASP A 754 -3.66 -10.23 -6.41
CA ASP A 754 -3.36 -11.58 -5.90
C ASP A 754 -1.90 -12.03 -6.15
N GLN A 755 -1.15 -11.35 -7.02
CA GLN A 755 0.25 -11.65 -7.35
C GLN A 755 1.23 -10.78 -6.52
N GLN A 756 1.06 -10.82 -5.20
CA GLN A 756 1.90 -10.07 -4.28
C GLN A 756 3.37 -10.54 -4.28
N ALA A 757 4.29 -9.58 -4.30
CA ALA A 757 5.69 -9.86 -4.00
C ALA A 757 5.86 -10.40 -2.56
N PRO A 758 6.84 -11.29 -2.29
CA PRO A 758 7.05 -11.92 -0.99
C PRO A 758 7.75 -10.98 0.02
N LEU A 759 7.12 -9.83 0.30
CA LEU A 759 7.60 -8.76 1.18
C LEU A 759 7.40 -9.06 2.68
N TYR A 760 7.62 -10.31 3.09
CA TYR A 760 7.53 -10.71 4.49
C TYR A 760 8.86 -10.47 5.24
N PHE A 761 8.80 -10.40 6.56
CA PHE A 761 10.01 -10.29 7.38
C PHE A 761 10.83 -11.60 7.29
N ARG A 762 11.88 -11.61 6.46
CA ARG A 762 12.78 -12.76 6.29
C ARG A 762 13.65 -13.00 7.53
N THR A 763 14.12 -14.22 7.76
CA THR A 763 15.19 -14.49 8.75
C THR A 763 16.58 -14.20 8.16
N THR A 764 17.63 -14.25 8.98
CA THR A 764 19.02 -14.19 8.49
C THR A 764 19.33 -15.37 7.57
N ASP A 765 18.88 -16.57 7.90
CA ASP A 765 19.06 -17.77 7.05
C ASP A 765 18.39 -17.60 5.68
N ASP A 766 17.16 -17.08 5.67
CA ASP A 766 16.40 -16.83 4.44
C ASP A 766 17.16 -15.85 3.51
N MET A 767 17.74 -14.79 4.07
CA MET A 767 18.50 -13.80 3.27
C MET A 767 19.85 -14.34 2.81
N LEU A 768 20.60 -15.06 3.66
CA LEU A 768 21.86 -15.67 3.23
C LEU A 768 21.65 -16.63 2.06
N LYS A 769 20.56 -17.39 2.09
CA LYS A 769 20.17 -18.27 0.99
C LYS A 769 19.76 -17.47 -0.26
N GLU A 770 18.97 -16.41 -0.11
CA GLU A 770 18.54 -15.55 -1.21
C GLU A 770 19.73 -14.97 -2.00
N PHE A 771 20.77 -14.52 -1.29
CA PHE A 771 21.93 -13.86 -1.89
C PHE A 771 23.12 -14.80 -2.13
N GLU A 772 22.92 -16.13 -2.03
CA GLU A 772 24.00 -17.12 -2.21
C GLU A 772 24.72 -17.01 -3.57
N TYR A 773 24.01 -16.52 -4.60
CA TYR A 773 24.54 -16.31 -5.95
C TYR A 773 25.63 -15.23 -6.04
N LEU A 774 25.81 -14.40 -5.01
CA LEU A 774 26.93 -13.44 -4.91
C LEU A 774 28.23 -14.09 -4.42
N GLY A 775 28.15 -15.33 -3.93
CA GLY A 775 29.23 -16.02 -3.22
C GLY A 775 29.17 -15.80 -1.71
N LYS A 776 29.67 -16.77 -0.94
CA LYS A 776 29.51 -16.82 0.53
C LYS A 776 30.01 -15.58 1.27
N GLU A 777 31.16 -15.04 0.85
CA GLU A 777 31.76 -13.87 1.51
C GLU A 777 30.94 -12.61 1.27
N GLU A 778 30.56 -12.34 0.01
CA GLU A 778 29.76 -11.17 -0.33
C GLU A 778 28.33 -11.29 0.21
N ALA A 779 27.72 -12.48 0.18
CA ALA A 779 26.42 -12.73 0.81
C ALA A 779 26.45 -12.44 2.32
N TYR A 780 27.48 -12.92 3.04
CA TYR A 780 27.67 -12.57 4.45
C TYR A 780 27.87 -11.07 4.65
N ASN A 781 28.64 -10.43 3.76
CA ASN A 781 28.90 -8.99 3.82
C ASN A 781 27.61 -8.17 3.70
N VAL A 782 26.84 -8.37 2.64
CA VAL A 782 25.62 -7.58 2.36
C VAL A 782 24.46 -7.93 3.29
N VAL A 783 24.35 -9.18 3.77
CA VAL A 783 23.24 -9.61 4.63
C VAL A 783 23.49 -9.34 6.11
N ILE A 784 24.73 -9.47 6.59
CA ILE A 784 25.03 -9.40 8.03
C ILE A 784 25.93 -8.22 8.33
N LYS A 785 27.14 -8.19 7.76
CA LYS A 785 28.19 -7.25 8.18
C LYS A 785 27.80 -5.79 7.91
N ALA A 786 27.54 -5.44 6.65
CA ALA A 786 27.24 -4.08 6.25
C ALA A 786 25.95 -3.53 6.91
N PRO A 787 24.84 -4.30 7.03
CA PRO A 787 23.67 -3.83 7.77
C PRO A 787 23.95 -3.54 9.26
N ASN A 788 24.75 -4.38 9.93
CA ASN A 788 25.17 -4.12 11.32
C ASN A 788 26.09 -2.89 11.40
N GLU A 789 27.00 -2.69 10.45
CA GLU A 789 27.84 -1.48 10.40
C GLU A 789 27.03 -0.19 10.22
N ILE A 790 25.95 -0.23 9.42
CA ILE A 790 25.00 0.88 9.31
C ILE A 790 24.25 1.08 10.64
N ALA A 791 23.77 -0.01 11.24
CA ALA A 791 23.11 0.05 12.54
C ALA A 791 24.01 0.64 13.62
N ASP A 792 25.30 0.31 13.64
CA ASP A 792 26.28 0.78 14.62
C ASP A 792 26.54 2.29 14.55
N LYS A 793 26.36 2.90 13.37
CA LYS A 793 26.44 4.37 13.18
C LYS A 793 25.28 5.13 13.81
N VAL A 794 24.20 4.46 14.19
CA VAL A 794 23.02 5.06 14.82
C VAL A 794 23.21 5.09 16.34
N GLU A 795 22.94 6.19 17.01
CA GLU A 795 23.01 6.28 18.46
C GLU A 795 21.87 5.50 19.13
N HIS A 796 22.11 5.00 20.34
CA HIS A 796 21.01 4.45 21.15
C HIS A 796 20.22 5.59 21.81
N ILE A 797 19.14 6.00 21.15
CA ILE A 797 18.26 7.08 21.62
C ILE A 797 17.41 6.56 22.80
N LYS A 798 17.69 7.02 24.03
CA LYS A 798 17.01 6.54 25.25
C LYS A 798 15.57 7.04 25.41
N ASP A 799 15.25 8.19 24.82
CA ASP A 799 13.92 8.79 24.84
C ASP A 799 13.59 9.39 23.48
N LEU A 800 12.44 9.03 22.91
CA LEU A 800 11.98 9.59 21.63
C LEU A 800 11.80 11.11 21.71
N PHE A 801 11.16 11.58 22.79
CA PHE A 801 10.88 12.99 23.02
C PHE A 801 11.93 13.63 23.93
N MET A 802 12.13 14.94 23.78
CA MET A 802 13.03 15.68 24.66
C MET A 802 12.40 15.79 26.05
N LYS A 803 13.24 15.74 27.08
CA LYS A 803 12.86 16.11 28.45
C LYS A 803 12.91 17.63 28.59
N ALA A 804 12.05 18.18 29.44
CA ALA A 804 12.11 19.59 29.80
C ALA A 804 13.41 19.90 30.57
N PRO A 805 13.86 21.17 30.63
CA PRO A 805 15.12 21.55 31.29
C PRO A 805 15.22 21.16 32.77
N ASP A 806 14.07 21.00 33.44
CA ASP A 806 13.93 20.54 34.83
C ASP A 806 13.95 19.00 34.97
N GLY A 807 14.13 18.28 33.87
CA GLY A 807 14.08 16.81 33.83
C GLY A 807 12.68 16.22 33.71
N GLY A 808 11.63 17.06 33.64
CA GLY A 808 10.24 16.64 33.47
C GLY A 808 9.90 16.14 32.06
N ASP A 809 8.72 15.56 31.93
CA ASP A 809 8.17 15.05 30.65
C ASP A 809 7.39 16.11 29.86
N THR A 810 7.15 17.29 30.44
CA THR A 810 6.30 18.32 29.85
C THR A 810 7.02 19.66 29.80
N PHE A 811 7.00 20.31 28.63
CA PHE A 811 7.43 21.71 28.50
C PHE A 811 6.26 22.62 28.85
N GLN A 812 6.41 23.43 29.90
CA GLN A 812 5.40 24.41 30.30
C GLN A 812 5.64 25.74 29.60
N PRO A 813 4.61 26.38 29.02
CA PRO A 813 4.76 27.71 28.43
C PRO A 813 4.89 28.79 29.51
N LEU A 814 5.74 29.78 29.27
CA LEU A 814 5.95 30.90 30.19
C LEU A 814 5.31 32.19 29.65
N TRP A 815 4.43 32.77 30.44
CA TRP A 815 3.98 34.15 30.33
C TRP A 815 4.20 34.80 31.69
N GLU A 816 5.19 35.70 31.77
CA GLU A 816 5.76 36.23 33.02
C GLU A 816 4.71 36.70 34.04
N ASP A 817 3.74 37.50 33.60
CA ASP A 817 2.71 38.06 34.49
C ASP A 817 1.50 37.13 34.70
N ALA A 818 1.45 35.96 34.07
CA ALA A 818 0.24 35.12 34.09
C ALA A 818 -0.09 34.60 35.50
N GLU A 819 0.91 34.22 36.29
CA GLU A 819 0.70 33.80 37.68
C GLU A 819 0.13 34.93 38.52
N GLN A 820 0.75 36.10 38.51
CA GLN A 820 0.31 37.21 39.33
C GLN A 820 -1.08 37.69 38.92
N ASN A 821 -1.35 37.81 37.61
CA ASN A 821 -2.66 38.17 37.09
C ASN A 821 -3.74 37.17 37.49
N LEU A 822 -3.45 35.87 37.45
CA LEU A 822 -4.41 34.84 37.85
C LEU A 822 -4.72 34.93 39.35
N ARG A 823 -3.69 35.11 40.18
CA ARG A 823 -3.84 35.30 41.64
C ARG A 823 -4.70 36.51 41.94
N ASP A 824 -4.37 37.67 41.38
CA ASP A 824 -5.08 38.93 41.62
C ASP A 824 -6.53 38.86 41.13
N MET A 825 -6.77 38.26 39.97
CA MET A 825 -8.12 38.07 39.42
C MET A 825 -8.98 37.18 40.33
N CYS A 826 -8.45 36.04 40.76
CA CYS A 826 -9.19 35.11 41.60
C CYS A 826 -9.39 35.68 43.01
N GLU A 827 -8.38 36.35 43.57
CA GLU A 827 -8.47 37.02 44.86
C GLU A 827 -9.55 38.09 44.87
N LYS A 828 -9.54 38.98 43.85
CA LYS A 828 -10.56 40.01 43.68
C LYS A 828 -11.95 39.39 43.51
N LYS A 829 -12.10 38.42 42.60
CA LYS A 829 -13.41 37.80 42.35
C LYS A 829 -13.94 37.04 43.56
N ALA A 830 -13.08 36.38 44.33
CA ALA A 830 -13.46 35.71 45.56
C ALA A 830 -13.99 36.72 46.59
N ARG A 831 -13.31 37.86 46.78
CA ARG A 831 -13.76 38.92 47.70
C ARG A 831 -15.09 39.55 47.25
N ASP A 832 -15.24 39.77 45.94
CA ASP A 832 -16.49 40.30 45.37
C ASP A 832 -17.69 39.37 45.62
N ILE A 833 -17.48 38.04 45.64
CA ILE A 833 -18.56 37.06 45.84
C ILE A 833 -18.75 36.72 47.33
N PHE A 834 -17.69 36.52 48.11
CA PHE A 834 -17.79 35.94 49.45
C PHE A 834 -17.54 36.95 50.59
N GLY A 835 -17.07 38.16 50.29
CA GLY A 835 -16.77 39.22 51.25
C GLY A 835 -15.30 39.25 51.70
N ASP A 836 -14.96 40.23 52.55
CA ASP A 836 -13.63 40.41 53.14
C ASP A 836 -13.77 40.63 54.66
N PRO A 837 -13.25 39.73 55.52
CA PRO A 837 -12.42 38.57 55.21
C PRO A 837 -13.20 37.42 54.59
N LEU A 838 -12.51 36.59 53.81
CA LEU A 838 -13.10 35.43 53.16
C LEU A 838 -13.41 34.30 54.15
N PRO A 839 -14.49 33.53 53.95
CA PRO A 839 -14.75 32.33 54.73
C PRO A 839 -13.58 31.34 54.66
N GLU A 840 -13.28 30.70 55.79
CA GLU A 840 -12.11 29.82 55.93
C GLU A 840 -12.08 28.71 54.86
N LEU A 841 -13.23 28.13 54.54
CA LEU A 841 -13.37 27.10 53.49
C LEU A 841 -12.92 27.63 52.12
N VAL A 842 -13.38 28.83 51.75
CA VAL A 842 -13.07 29.48 50.47
C VAL A 842 -11.58 29.81 50.42
N ARG A 843 -11.04 30.38 51.50
CA ARG A 843 -9.61 30.72 51.60
C ARG A 843 -8.71 29.49 51.47
N LYS A 844 -8.98 28.44 52.24
CA LYS A 844 -8.25 27.17 52.16
C LYS A 844 -8.31 26.54 50.77
N ARG A 845 -9.47 26.60 50.11
CA ARG A 845 -9.62 26.06 48.76
C ARG A 845 -8.84 26.87 47.73
N LEU A 846 -8.94 28.20 47.80
CA LEU A 846 -8.27 29.10 46.86
C LEU A 846 -6.74 29.00 46.97
N ASP A 847 -6.19 29.06 48.18
CA ASP A 847 -4.74 28.99 48.40
C ASP A 847 -4.17 27.63 47.94
N LYS A 848 -4.88 26.53 48.23
CA LYS A 848 -4.49 25.18 47.80
C LYS A 848 -4.46 25.07 46.28
N GLU A 849 -5.52 25.51 45.60
CA GLU A 849 -5.59 25.40 44.14
C GLU A 849 -4.62 26.34 43.44
N LEU A 850 -4.52 27.62 43.84
CA LEU A 850 -3.54 28.54 43.27
C LEU A 850 -2.11 28.07 43.51
N GLY A 851 -1.81 27.54 44.70
CA GLY A 851 -0.51 26.95 45.00
C GLY A 851 -0.15 25.81 44.06
N SER A 852 -1.10 24.91 43.77
CA SER A 852 -0.89 23.81 42.83
C SER A 852 -0.78 24.28 41.38
N ILE A 853 -1.71 25.12 40.91
CA ILE A 853 -1.76 25.61 39.52
C ILE A 853 -0.49 26.39 39.18
N CYS A 854 -0.10 27.31 40.06
CA CYS A 854 1.10 28.12 39.85
C CYS A 854 2.37 27.30 40.04
N GLY A 855 2.43 26.46 41.08
CA GLY A 855 3.58 25.62 41.38
C GLY A 855 3.93 24.61 40.29
N TYR A 856 2.93 24.12 39.54
CA TYR A 856 3.13 23.24 38.39
C TYR A 856 3.18 23.98 37.04
N GLY A 857 3.18 25.33 37.03
CA GLY A 857 3.35 26.13 35.80
C GLY A 857 2.10 26.25 34.90
N PHE A 858 0.91 25.92 35.40
CA PHE A 858 -0.33 25.98 34.61
C PHE A 858 -0.93 27.39 34.48
N SER A 859 -0.38 28.39 35.17
CA SER A 859 -0.88 29.78 35.18
C SER A 859 -1.01 30.37 33.77
N THR A 860 -0.02 30.15 32.91
CA THR A 860 -0.05 30.59 31.50
C THR A 860 -1.26 30.01 30.75
N LEU A 861 -1.50 28.71 30.91
CA LEU A 861 -2.61 28.03 30.24
C LEU A 861 -3.97 28.50 30.76
N TYR A 862 -4.10 28.73 32.08
CA TYR A 862 -5.30 29.31 32.68
C TYR A 862 -5.55 30.71 32.12
N MET A 863 -4.54 31.58 32.07
CA MET A 863 -4.71 32.94 31.57
C MET A 863 -5.03 33.01 30.07
N ILE A 864 -4.50 32.08 29.26
CA ILE A 864 -4.92 31.94 27.86
C ILE A 864 -6.40 31.54 27.79
N ALA A 865 -6.86 30.59 28.61
CA ALA A 865 -8.25 30.17 28.65
C ALA A 865 -9.19 31.32 29.07
N VAL A 866 -8.82 32.11 30.08
CA VAL A 866 -9.55 33.34 30.46
C VAL A 866 -9.72 34.25 29.24
N LYS A 867 -8.65 34.51 28.48
CA LYS A 867 -8.72 35.39 27.30
C LYS A 867 -9.56 34.80 26.17
N LEU A 868 -9.50 33.49 25.95
CA LEU A 868 -10.33 32.81 24.94
C LEU A 868 -11.82 32.93 25.28
N VAL A 869 -12.18 32.68 26.54
CA VAL A 869 -13.57 32.81 27.00
C VAL A 869 -14.03 34.26 26.89
N ALA A 870 -13.24 35.21 27.41
CA ALA A 870 -13.58 36.64 27.34
C ALA A 870 -13.76 37.13 25.90
N LYS A 871 -12.89 36.72 24.98
CA LYS A 871 -13.00 37.05 23.55
C LYS A 871 -14.27 36.46 22.94
N SER A 872 -14.56 35.18 23.18
CA SER A 872 -15.78 34.54 22.67
C SER A 872 -17.04 35.27 23.14
N LEU A 873 -17.10 35.63 24.43
CA LEU A 873 -18.22 36.36 25.00
C LEU A 873 -18.36 37.76 24.41
N SER A 874 -17.25 38.50 24.22
CA SER A 874 -17.31 39.81 23.57
C SER A 874 -17.75 39.75 22.11
N ASP A 875 -17.48 38.63 21.44
CA ASP A 875 -17.90 38.37 20.07
C ASP A 875 -19.36 37.86 19.99
N GLY A 876 -20.05 37.71 21.12
CA GLY A 876 -21.46 37.29 21.19
C GLY A 876 -21.68 35.77 21.27
N TYR A 877 -20.62 34.98 21.48
CA TYR A 877 -20.67 33.52 21.53
C TYR A 877 -20.46 33.01 22.96
N ILE A 878 -21.50 32.36 23.51
CA ILE A 878 -21.44 31.69 24.82
C ILE A 878 -20.49 30.49 24.77
N VAL A 879 -19.83 30.20 25.90
CA VAL A 879 -18.88 29.08 26.03
C VAL A 879 -19.42 28.07 27.05
N GLY A 880 -19.66 26.84 26.62
CA GLY A 880 -20.07 25.75 27.50
C GLY A 880 -18.88 25.13 28.26
N SER A 881 -19.06 24.88 29.56
CA SER A 881 -18.05 24.23 30.40
C SER A 881 -17.97 22.71 30.14
N ARG A 882 -16.76 22.13 30.08
CA ARG A 882 -16.57 20.68 29.85
C ARG A 882 -15.32 20.13 30.53
N GLY A 883 -15.37 18.86 30.94
CA GLY A 883 -14.22 18.10 31.43
C GLY A 883 -13.84 18.43 32.86
N SER A 884 -12.64 18.01 33.28
CA SER A 884 -12.18 18.08 34.67
C SER A 884 -11.93 19.50 35.18
N VAL A 885 -11.86 20.52 34.30
CA VAL A 885 -11.66 21.92 34.71
C VAL A 885 -12.82 22.43 35.57
N GLY A 886 -14.03 21.86 35.43
CA GLY A 886 -15.18 22.15 36.29
C GLY A 886 -14.97 21.77 37.76
N SER A 887 -13.96 20.96 38.07
CA SER A 887 -13.58 20.60 39.44
C SER A 887 -12.66 21.62 40.11
N SER A 888 -12.24 22.67 39.40
CA SER A 888 -11.39 23.75 39.93
C SER A 888 -12.21 24.98 40.31
N PHE A 889 -12.12 25.37 41.58
CA PHE A 889 -12.69 26.61 42.08
C PHE A 889 -11.95 27.84 41.53
N VAL A 890 -10.63 27.76 41.32
CA VAL A 890 -9.86 28.81 40.63
C VAL A 890 -10.37 29.03 39.22
N ALA A 891 -10.69 27.97 38.46
CA ALA A 891 -11.25 28.11 37.13
C ALA A 891 -12.61 28.82 37.13
N LYS A 892 -13.45 28.58 38.15
CA LYS A 892 -14.72 29.31 38.33
C LYS A 892 -14.50 30.80 38.58
N LEU A 893 -13.57 31.14 39.48
CA LEU A 893 -13.26 32.53 39.81
C LEU A 893 -12.59 33.28 38.64
N ALA A 894 -11.75 32.59 37.87
CA ALA A 894 -11.13 33.12 36.67
C ALA A 894 -12.12 33.27 35.49
N GLY A 895 -13.36 32.77 35.62
CA GLY A 895 -14.37 32.83 34.56
C GLY A 895 -14.14 31.84 33.41
N ILE A 896 -13.37 30.78 33.64
CA ILE A 896 -13.10 29.71 32.66
C ILE A 896 -14.26 28.69 32.63
N THR A 897 -14.89 28.45 33.78
CA THR A 897 -16.00 27.51 33.93
C THR A 897 -17.16 28.14 34.71
N GLU A 898 -18.37 27.74 34.39
CA GLU A 898 -19.58 28.13 35.15
C GLU A 898 -19.84 27.21 36.35
N VAL A 899 -19.25 26.01 36.37
CA VAL A 899 -19.38 25.05 37.46
C VAL A 899 -18.65 25.55 38.69
N ASP A 900 -19.35 25.59 39.83
CA ASP A 900 -18.74 25.86 41.13
C ASP A 900 -18.35 24.55 41.82
N ALA A 901 -17.07 24.42 42.16
CA ALA A 901 -16.48 23.21 42.75
C ALA A 901 -16.54 23.18 44.29
N LEU A 902 -17.16 24.18 44.92
CA LEU A 902 -17.41 24.17 46.36
C LEU A 902 -18.57 23.24 46.73
N PRO A 903 -18.62 22.76 47.99
CA PRO A 903 -19.81 22.13 48.54
C PRO A 903 -21.03 23.06 48.44
N PRO A 904 -22.27 22.54 48.44
CA PRO A 904 -23.48 23.37 48.33
C PRO A 904 -23.52 24.48 49.39
N TYR A 905 -23.78 25.71 48.95
CA TYR A 905 -23.92 26.88 49.82
C TYR A 905 -25.03 27.80 49.30
N THR A 906 -25.55 28.66 50.18
CA THR A 906 -26.46 29.75 49.81
C THR A 906 -25.71 31.08 49.84
N HIS A 907 -26.00 31.94 48.86
CA HIS A 907 -25.40 33.26 48.75
C HIS A 907 -26.47 34.30 48.45
N ALA A 908 -26.56 35.34 49.28
CA ALA A 908 -27.46 36.47 49.09
C ALA A 908 -26.70 37.60 48.38
N PRO A 909 -27.08 38.01 47.15
CA PRO A 909 -26.30 38.93 46.31
C PRO A 909 -26.03 40.33 46.91
N ASN A 910 -26.68 40.70 48.02
CA ASN A 910 -26.66 42.05 48.60
C ASN A 910 -26.39 42.11 50.12
N ALA A 911 -25.96 41.01 50.76
CA ALA A 911 -25.66 41.01 52.20
C ALA A 911 -24.15 41.07 52.42
N SER A 912 -23.67 42.03 53.22
CA SER A 912 -22.26 42.25 53.57
C SER A 912 -21.59 41.11 54.36
N THR A 913 -22.31 40.01 54.60
CA THR A 913 -21.85 38.85 55.35
C THR A 913 -22.44 37.58 54.73
N THR A 914 -21.59 36.78 54.09
CA THR A 914 -21.97 35.46 53.58
C THR A 914 -22.02 34.48 54.75
N ASN A 915 -23.21 34.23 55.30
CA ASN A 915 -23.42 33.11 56.21
C ASN A 915 -23.48 31.82 55.39
N LEU A 916 -22.33 31.15 55.22
CA LEU A 916 -22.29 29.78 54.70
C LEU A 916 -23.02 28.87 55.70
N THR A 917 -24.31 28.67 55.49
CA THR A 917 -25.11 27.69 56.21
C THR A 917 -25.04 26.38 55.46
N TYR A 918 -24.36 25.40 56.06
CA TYR A 918 -24.42 24.01 55.63
C TYR A 918 -25.77 23.40 56.03
N PRO A 919 -26.39 22.56 55.20
CA PRO A 919 -27.39 21.61 55.67
C PRO A 919 -26.77 20.53 56.58
#